data_AF-A0A2S5AGC6-F1
#
_entry.id   AF-A0A2S5AGC6-F1
#
_cell.length_a   1.000
_cell.length_b   1.000
_cell.length_c   1.000
_cell.angle_alpha   90.00
_cell.angle_beta   90.00
_cell.angle_gamma   90.00
#
_symmetry.space_group_name_H-M   'P 1'
#
loop_
_entity.id
_entity.type
_entity.pdbx_description
1 polymer ?
#
loop_
_entity_poly.entity_id
_entity_poly.type
_entity_poly.pdbx_seq_one_letter_code
_entity_poly.pdbx_strand_id
1 'polypeptide(L)'
;MSVKAWQEDVIIPTYEIGKPEKNPIFLEKRVYQGSSGVVYPYPVVEKIEDEKQDKVYKAVYLENEYIKVMILPELGGRVQMAYDKIKQRHFIYYNQVIKPALVGLTGPWISGGIEFNWPQHHRPSTFLPVDHTIENNADGSVTVWVSENEKMFHQKGMAGFTLHPGKAYLEIKGKLYNPTPVPQTFLWWANPAVAVNEHYQSVFPPDVHAVFDHGKRDVSTFPIATGTYYKVDYSAGVDISNYKNIPVPTSYMAINSDFNFVGGYENDTQAGVLHVANHHISPGKKQWTWGNGDFGKAWDRNLTDEDGPYIELMAGIFTDNQPDFSWMQPYEEKTFTQYFLPYRELGVVKNASQDLLLNLDKEGDKAIVKIFATSLQKKARIVLEGFLDETIDLSPEKVYEREILVGDVSIIDLKLMVYSENGRELLGIKSEEQEAKPTPDAAKPAFSPEETPTCEQLYLTGLHLEQYRHATYVATDYYLEALKRDPSDVRNNNAMGLWLLRRGKFDESEKYFNAAIDTQLQRNPNPYDGEPRYNLGLALQYQGKNKEAYDAFYKSCWNAAMQDAGYFGCAQISCKKDNLTEALYEIDKSLVRNWHNHKARALKTAILRKLGNGKDALALIEESLKIDLFNFGCRFEQYLILNSATVLDEMNSLMRGEIHNYEVVALDYIAAGMYDEAVQLLEEGIKVCPTTPMTFYYMAWALSLANKDPKAVFEIAANHAPEYCFPNRLEAILALEVAQKANPKDAKAPYYLGNLWYDKRQYSEAINCWEKSVEIDDKFPTVLRNLSLAYFNKLQQEEKAVQYLEKAFSLDTSDSRILMELDQLYKRLCKPHSERFAFLEKHFNLVTQRDDVYLEFATLCNQLGNYAKAIELIDHRIFHPWEGGEGKVPAQYQLARVELAKEHLAKKEFEQAIPLLKECLEYPHNLGEGKLSGAQENDFHYWLGCAYEGLEQMDEARKYWELAKDGNSEPAAAIFYNDQKPDKIFYQGLALLKLGLPNEANIRFDKLISFGEKHLNDTIKLDYFAVSLPDLLIWEDDLTFRNKIHCHYMLGLGNYGLGKMDKAKNHLLEAATMDVNHQGVQVHLATILNL
;
A
#
# COMPACT_ATOMS: atom_id res chain seq x y z
N MET A 1 23.27 -30.56 -12.71
CA MET A 1 22.47 -30.69 -13.94
C MET A 1 22.38 -29.29 -14.57
N SER A 2 21.77 -29.09 -15.74
CA SER A 2 21.54 -27.73 -16.26
C SER A 2 20.22 -27.17 -15.70
N VAL A 3 20.22 -25.91 -15.25
CA VAL A 3 18.99 -25.19 -14.90
C VAL A 3 18.20 -24.96 -16.20
N LYS A 4 16.87 -25.05 -16.13
CA LYS A 4 15.98 -24.81 -17.27
C LYS A 4 15.02 -23.67 -16.95
N ALA A 5 14.76 -22.84 -17.94
CA ALA A 5 13.62 -21.92 -17.93
C ALA A 5 12.85 -22.02 -19.25
N TRP A 6 11.53 -21.90 -19.16
CA TRP A 6 10.65 -21.92 -20.32
C TRP A 6 9.36 -21.16 -19.99
N GLN A 7 8.62 -20.81 -21.04
CA GLN A 7 7.29 -20.23 -20.92
C GLN A 7 6.25 -21.25 -21.35
N GLU A 8 5.15 -21.35 -20.62
CA GLU A 8 4.00 -22.16 -21.01
C GLU A 8 2.68 -21.45 -20.64
N ASP A 9 1.65 -21.74 -21.43
CA ASP A 9 0.29 -21.33 -21.12
C ASP A 9 -0.27 -22.28 -20.05
N VAL A 10 -0.73 -21.71 -18.94
CA VAL A 10 -1.36 -22.45 -17.83
C VAL A 10 -2.79 -22.01 -17.67
N ILE A 11 -3.67 -22.94 -17.32
CA ILE A 11 -5.06 -22.62 -16.99
C ILE A 11 -5.17 -22.58 -15.48
N ILE A 12 -5.60 -21.43 -14.95
CA ILE A 12 -5.88 -21.26 -13.53
C ILE A 12 -7.32 -20.75 -13.42
N PRO A 13 -8.17 -21.37 -12.58
CA PRO A 13 -9.48 -20.81 -12.26
C PRO A 13 -9.31 -19.40 -11.69
N THR A 14 -10.08 -18.45 -12.20
CA THR A 14 -9.94 -17.03 -11.85
C THR A 14 -11.30 -16.39 -11.63
N TYR A 15 -11.47 -15.75 -10.49
CA TYR A 15 -12.52 -14.75 -10.29
C TYR A 15 -12.01 -13.44 -10.91
N GLU A 16 -12.70 -12.94 -11.93
CA GLU A 16 -12.27 -11.73 -12.63
C GLU A 16 -12.52 -10.49 -11.78
N ILE A 17 -11.85 -9.41 -12.16
CA ILE A 17 -12.08 -8.09 -11.60
C ILE A 17 -13.01 -7.31 -12.51
N GLY A 18 -13.78 -6.38 -11.93
CA GLY A 18 -14.62 -5.47 -12.68
C GLY A 18 -13.82 -4.50 -13.56
N LYS A 19 -14.53 -3.70 -14.36
CA LYS A 19 -13.90 -2.65 -15.16
C LYS A 19 -13.27 -1.59 -14.25
N PRO A 20 -12.03 -1.13 -14.54
CA PRO A 20 -11.45 -0.01 -13.82
C PRO A 20 -12.29 1.26 -13.98
N GLU A 21 -12.23 2.13 -12.98
CA GLU A 21 -12.90 3.42 -12.98
C GLU A 21 -12.34 4.32 -14.10
N LYS A 22 -13.24 4.77 -14.98
CA LYS A 22 -12.87 5.66 -16.11
C LYS A 22 -12.50 7.07 -15.65
N ASN A 23 -13.03 7.50 -14.51
CA ASN A 23 -12.83 8.83 -13.94
C ASN A 23 -11.64 8.82 -12.96
N PRO A 24 -10.81 9.89 -12.90
CA PRO A 24 -9.70 9.96 -11.95
C PRO A 24 -10.22 10.06 -10.50
N ILE A 25 -9.57 9.35 -9.58
CA ILE A 25 -9.93 9.37 -8.16
C ILE A 25 -8.84 10.09 -7.35
N PHE A 26 -9.24 11.16 -6.65
CA PHE A 26 -8.35 11.98 -5.83
C PHE A 26 -8.56 11.70 -4.33
N LEU A 27 -7.80 10.74 -3.79
CA LEU A 27 -7.91 10.29 -2.39
C LEU A 27 -6.85 10.94 -1.48
N GLU A 28 -6.93 12.25 -1.29
CA GLU A 28 -5.90 13.03 -0.60
C GLU A 28 -5.71 12.68 0.89
N LYS A 29 -6.79 12.26 1.55
CA LYS A 29 -6.84 11.98 3.01
C LYS A 29 -6.96 10.49 3.33
N ARG A 30 -6.91 9.60 2.33
CA ARG A 30 -6.94 8.15 2.56
C ARG A 30 -5.65 7.74 3.27
N VAL A 31 -5.80 7.05 4.39
CA VAL A 31 -4.70 6.42 5.11
C VAL A 31 -4.63 4.96 4.68
N TYR A 32 -3.47 4.53 4.20
CA TYR A 32 -3.25 3.19 3.68
C TYR A 32 -1.93 2.64 4.20
N GLN A 33 -2.00 1.60 5.04
CA GLN A 33 -0.86 0.96 5.69
C GLN A 33 0.07 1.98 6.39
N GLY A 34 -0.53 2.96 7.10
CA GLY A 34 0.15 4.04 7.82
C GLY A 34 0.71 5.17 6.94
N SER A 35 0.52 5.11 5.62
CA SER A 35 1.01 6.07 4.65
C SER A 35 -0.15 6.66 3.83
N SER A 36 0.15 7.53 2.87
CA SER A 36 -0.84 8.08 1.94
C SER A 36 -1.41 6.99 1.02
N GLY A 37 -2.73 6.88 0.95
CA GLY A 37 -3.49 5.99 0.06
C GLY A 37 -3.89 6.62 -1.27
N VAL A 38 -3.15 7.61 -1.76
CA VAL A 38 -3.39 8.20 -3.08
C VAL A 38 -3.21 7.12 -4.16
N VAL A 39 -4.10 7.14 -5.15
CA VAL A 39 -4.15 6.15 -6.24
C VAL A 39 -3.84 6.76 -7.60
N TYR A 40 -4.01 8.07 -7.76
CA TYR A 40 -3.66 8.79 -8.99
C TYR A 40 -2.16 8.60 -9.30
N PRO A 41 -1.77 8.20 -10.53
CA PRO A 41 -2.53 8.20 -11.79
C PRO A 41 -3.10 6.83 -12.20
N TYR A 42 -3.29 5.88 -11.29
CA TYR A 42 -3.88 4.59 -11.61
C TYR A 42 -5.41 4.64 -11.49
N PRO A 43 -6.14 3.97 -12.40
CA PRO A 43 -7.56 3.72 -12.19
C PRO A 43 -7.75 2.73 -11.04
N VAL A 44 -8.84 2.91 -10.29
CA VAL A 44 -9.24 2.01 -9.19
C VAL A 44 -10.20 0.95 -9.74
N VAL A 45 -10.17 -0.26 -9.19
CA VAL A 45 -11.17 -1.29 -9.46
C VAL A 45 -11.87 -1.64 -8.14
N GLU A 46 -13.19 -1.57 -8.14
CA GLU A 46 -14.00 -1.69 -6.90
C GLU A 46 -14.99 -2.85 -6.94
N LYS A 47 -14.88 -3.73 -7.95
CA LYS A 47 -15.74 -4.89 -8.12
C LYS A 47 -14.90 -6.15 -8.34
N ILE A 48 -15.28 -7.22 -7.68
CA ILE A 48 -14.82 -8.59 -7.92
C ILE A 48 -16.03 -9.38 -8.44
N GLU A 49 -15.82 -10.27 -9.40
CA GLU A 49 -16.89 -11.14 -9.92
C GLU A 49 -17.12 -12.35 -9.01
N ASP A 50 -18.39 -12.77 -8.85
CA ASP A 50 -18.79 -13.87 -7.96
C ASP A 50 -18.46 -15.27 -8.50
N GLU A 51 -18.24 -15.38 -9.81
CA GLU A 51 -18.03 -16.65 -10.49
C GLU A 51 -16.61 -16.74 -11.03
N LYS A 52 -15.95 -17.88 -10.78
CA LYS A 52 -14.66 -18.18 -11.37
C LYS A 52 -14.81 -18.78 -12.76
N GLN A 53 -13.88 -18.44 -13.64
CA GLN A 53 -13.74 -19.01 -14.97
C GLN A 53 -12.31 -19.49 -15.21
N ASP A 54 -12.14 -20.49 -16.05
CA ASP A 54 -10.82 -20.93 -16.49
C ASP A 54 -10.16 -19.84 -17.33
N LYS A 55 -9.01 -19.34 -16.86
CA LYS A 55 -8.24 -18.31 -17.56
C LYS A 55 -6.85 -18.82 -17.90
N VAL A 56 -6.42 -18.50 -19.12
CA VAL A 56 -5.07 -18.79 -19.58
C VAL A 56 -4.14 -17.68 -19.13
N TYR A 57 -3.05 -18.06 -18.46
CA TYR A 57 -1.95 -17.19 -18.09
C TYR A 57 -0.65 -17.67 -18.73
N LYS A 58 0.23 -16.72 -19.08
CA LYS A 58 1.59 -16.99 -19.54
C LYS A 58 2.52 -17.12 -18.34
N ALA A 59 2.80 -18.35 -17.93
CA ALA A 59 3.71 -18.63 -16.84
C ALA A 59 5.15 -18.79 -17.34
N VAL A 60 6.11 -18.29 -16.56
CA VAL A 60 7.54 -18.55 -16.77
C VAL A 60 8.02 -19.47 -15.67
N TYR A 61 8.52 -20.64 -16.06
CA TYR A 61 9.05 -21.64 -15.13
C TYR A 61 10.56 -21.58 -15.04
N LEU A 62 11.07 -21.92 -13.86
CA LEU A 62 12.48 -22.07 -13.57
C LEU A 62 12.68 -23.34 -12.74
N GLU A 63 13.57 -24.23 -13.17
CA GLU A 63 13.74 -25.55 -12.53
C GLU A 63 15.20 -26.02 -12.50
N ASN A 64 15.62 -26.56 -11.34
CA ASN A 64 16.88 -27.28 -11.17
C ASN A 64 16.66 -28.68 -10.54
N GLU A 65 17.69 -29.28 -9.94
CA GLU A 65 17.58 -30.62 -9.35
C GLU A 65 16.61 -30.67 -8.16
N TYR A 66 16.48 -29.55 -7.44
CA TYR A 66 15.85 -29.49 -6.11
C TYR A 66 14.59 -28.63 -6.08
N ILE A 67 14.51 -27.58 -6.90
CA ILE A 67 13.43 -26.59 -6.85
C ILE A 67 12.81 -26.41 -8.23
N LYS A 68 11.48 -26.27 -8.25
CA LYS A 68 10.70 -25.76 -9.39
C LYS A 68 9.95 -24.50 -8.96
N VAL A 69 10.04 -23.44 -9.75
CA VAL A 69 9.41 -22.13 -9.50
C VAL A 69 8.53 -21.76 -10.69
N MET A 70 7.38 -21.14 -10.41
CA MET A 70 6.46 -20.59 -11.38
C MET A 70 6.29 -19.09 -11.12
N ILE A 71 6.53 -18.27 -12.15
CA ILE A 71 6.39 -16.82 -12.12
C ILE A 71 5.25 -16.43 -13.05
N LEU A 72 4.42 -15.46 -12.62
CA LEU A 72 3.31 -14.93 -13.42
C LEU A 72 3.54 -13.45 -13.77
N PRO A 73 4.22 -13.15 -14.90
CA PRO A 73 4.41 -11.77 -15.38
C PRO A 73 3.10 -10.99 -15.58
N GLU A 74 1.99 -11.67 -15.84
CA GLU A 74 0.68 -11.02 -16.04
C GLU A 74 0.00 -10.58 -14.72
N LEU A 75 0.50 -11.03 -13.57
CA LEU A 75 0.01 -10.68 -12.23
C LEU A 75 1.17 -10.08 -11.41
N GLY A 76 1.71 -8.96 -11.88
CA GLY A 76 2.82 -8.26 -11.24
C GLY A 76 4.19 -8.95 -11.39
N GLY A 77 4.29 -10.13 -12.01
CA GLY A 77 5.56 -10.88 -11.99
C GLY A 77 5.87 -11.49 -10.64
N ARG A 78 4.82 -11.81 -9.86
CA ARG A 78 4.96 -12.56 -8.61
C ARG A 78 5.48 -13.97 -8.86
N VAL A 79 6.11 -14.54 -7.83
CA VAL A 79 6.33 -15.99 -7.75
C VAL A 79 5.00 -16.61 -7.33
N GLN A 80 4.30 -17.31 -8.21
CA GLN A 80 3.02 -17.95 -7.88
C GLN A 80 3.22 -19.22 -7.05
N MET A 81 4.31 -19.95 -7.30
CA MET A 81 4.58 -21.23 -6.69
C MET A 81 6.08 -21.49 -6.62
N ALA A 82 6.54 -22.07 -5.50
CA ALA A 82 7.86 -22.67 -5.39
C ALA A 82 7.77 -24.03 -4.69
N TYR A 83 8.32 -25.06 -5.34
CA TYR A 83 8.16 -26.46 -4.96
C TYR A 83 9.51 -27.10 -4.64
N ASP A 84 9.60 -27.74 -3.49
CA ASP A 84 10.71 -28.58 -3.07
C ASP A 84 10.53 -30.00 -3.62
N LYS A 85 11.41 -30.41 -4.53
CA LYS A 85 11.40 -31.72 -5.20
C LYS A 85 11.89 -32.84 -4.29
N ILE A 86 12.61 -32.54 -3.21
CA ILE A 86 13.10 -33.54 -2.26
C ILE A 86 11.97 -33.94 -1.31
N LYS A 87 11.37 -32.96 -0.61
CA LYS A 87 10.27 -33.21 0.33
C LYS A 87 8.91 -33.38 -0.36
N GLN A 88 8.82 -33.01 -1.64
CA GLN A 88 7.61 -33.07 -2.46
C GLN A 88 6.48 -32.19 -1.90
N ARG A 89 6.80 -30.91 -1.63
CA ARG A 89 5.86 -29.93 -1.09
C ARG A 89 6.07 -28.54 -1.67
N HIS A 90 5.03 -27.72 -1.63
CA HIS A 90 5.15 -26.29 -1.84
C HIS A 90 5.70 -25.63 -0.57
N PHE A 91 6.86 -24.99 -0.66
CA PHE A 91 7.43 -24.25 0.47
C PHE A 91 7.07 -22.75 0.44
N ILE A 92 6.51 -22.30 -0.69
CA ILE A 92 5.76 -21.06 -0.83
C ILE A 92 4.30 -21.44 -1.10
N TYR A 93 3.37 -20.82 -0.41
CA TYR A 93 1.93 -21.11 -0.50
C TYR A 93 1.45 -20.99 -1.95
N TYR A 94 1.01 -22.11 -2.52
CA TYR A 94 0.49 -22.16 -3.88
C TYR A 94 -1.04 -22.09 -3.83
N ASN A 95 -1.57 -20.90 -4.10
CA ASN A 95 -3.00 -20.72 -4.30
C ASN A 95 -3.36 -21.20 -5.71
N GLN A 96 -4.21 -22.22 -5.81
CA GLN A 96 -4.61 -22.88 -7.05
C GLN A 96 -5.72 -22.12 -7.78
N VAL A 97 -6.25 -21.05 -7.17
CA VAL A 97 -7.23 -20.13 -7.76
C VAL A 97 -6.69 -18.71 -7.72
N ILE A 98 -6.95 -17.91 -8.77
CA ILE A 98 -6.74 -16.46 -8.73
C ILE A 98 -8.04 -15.84 -8.23
N LYS A 99 -8.11 -15.59 -6.92
CA LYS A 99 -9.28 -14.99 -6.26
C LYS A 99 -8.92 -13.64 -5.64
N PRO A 100 -9.09 -12.53 -6.40
CA PRO A 100 -8.75 -11.21 -5.91
C PRO A 100 -9.75 -10.73 -4.86
N ALA A 101 -9.26 -9.97 -3.88
CA ALA A 101 -10.05 -9.20 -2.94
C ALA A 101 -9.64 -7.72 -2.98
N LEU A 102 -10.49 -6.85 -2.42
CA LEU A 102 -10.30 -5.39 -2.41
C LEU A 102 -9.33 -4.97 -1.27
N VAL A 103 -8.08 -5.42 -1.35
CA VAL A 103 -7.00 -5.17 -0.38
C VAL A 103 -5.93 -4.23 -0.96
N GLY A 104 -5.63 -4.36 -2.25
CA GLY A 104 -4.56 -3.61 -2.92
C GLY A 104 -4.82 -2.11 -2.97
N LEU A 105 -3.77 -1.32 -3.20
CA LEU A 105 -3.89 0.15 -3.26
C LEU A 105 -4.93 0.60 -4.30
N THR A 106 -4.97 -0.07 -5.45
CA THR A 106 -5.92 0.14 -6.56
C THR A 106 -7.14 -0.79 -6.52
N GLY A 107 -7.29 -1.58 -5.45
CA GLY A 107 -8.36 -2.55 -5.23
C GLY A 107 -7.90 -4.00 -5.30
N PRO A 108 -7.75 -4.59 -6.50
CA PRO A 108 -7.47 -6.02 -6.64
C PRO A 108 -6.12 -6.42 -6.05
N TRP A 109 -6.14 -7.42 -5.20
CA TRP A 109 -4.97 -8.08 -4.65
C TRP A 109 -5.28 -9.56 -4.42
N ILE A 110 -4.27 -10.42 -4.56
CA ILE A 110 -4.41 -11.87 -4.44
C ILE A 110 -3.42 -12.44 -3.43
N SER A 111 -3.88 -13.42 -2.65
CA SER A 111 -3.04 -14.17 -1.71
C SER A 111 -2.13 -15.19 -2.42
N GLY A 112 -1.16 -15.72 -1.68
CA GLY A 112 -0.26 -16.75 -2.18
C GLY A 112 0.98 -16.23 -2.89
N GLY A 113 1.93 -17.14 -3.08
CA GLY A 113 3.17 -16.83 -3.75
C GLY A 113 4.12 -15.93 -2.95
N ILE A 114 4.94 -15.17 -3.67
CA ILE A 114 5.74 -14.06 -3.14
C ILE A 114 5.32 -12.77 -3.85
N GLU A 115 4.72 -11.85 -3.09
CA GLU A 115 4.47 -10.48 -3.54
C GLU A 115 5.70 -9.59 -3.29
N PHE A 116 5.95 -8.63 -4.18
CA PHE A 116 6.97 -7.60 -4.01
C PHE A 116 6.31 -6.23 -3.84
N ASN A 117 6.33 -5.72 -2.62
CA ASN A 117 5.83 -4.39 -2.29
C ASN A 117 6.90 -3.34 -2.58
N TRP A 118 6.71 -2.59 -3.65
CA TRP A 118 7.59 -1.49 -4.09
C TRP A 118 6.85 -0.59 -5.10
N PRO A 119 7.08 0.73 -5.14
CA PRO A 119 7.77 1.56 -4.16
C PRO A 119 6.89 1.87 -2.94
N GLN A 120 5.72 1.23 -2.83
CA GLN A 120 4.67 1.41 -1.82
C GLN A 120 4.13 0.02 -1.43
N HIS A 121 3.48 -0.07 -0.25
CA HIS A 121 2.70 -1.24 0.15
C HIS A 121 1.64 -1.60 -0.89
N HIS A 122 1.48 -2.91 -1.15
CA HIS A 122 0.59 -3.48 -2.16
C HIS A 122 0.56 -2.63 -3.41
N ARG A 123 1.72 -2.58 -4.06
CA ARG A 123 2.02 -1.64 -5.14
C ARG A 123 0.88 -1.58 -6.17
N PRO A 124 0.64 -0.41 -6.80
CA PRO A 124 -0.49 -0.23 -7.72
C PRO A 124 -0.58 -1.27 -8.85
N SER A 125 0.57 -1.77 -9.29
CA SER A 125 0.75 -2.75 -10.37
C SER A 125 0.75 -4.21 -9.91
N THR A 126 0.42 -4.51 -8.64
CA THR A 126 0.47 -5.89 -8.11
C THR A 126 -0.40 -6.87 -8.91
N PHE A 127 -1.49 -6.38 -9.50
CA PHE A 127 -2.40 -7.14 -10.37
C PHE A 127 -2.27 -6.78 -11.86
N LEU A 128 -1.26 -6.00 -12.24
CA LEU A 128 -1.02 -5.56 -13.63
C LEU A 128 0.13 -6.35 -14.26
N PRO A 129 0.14 -6.50 -15.60
CA PRO A 129 1.25 -7.16 -16.28
C PRO A 129 2.55 -6.33 -16.20
N VAL A 130 3.68 -7.02 -16.08
CA VAL A 130 5.03 -6.43 -16.06
C VAL A 130 5.89 -6.93 -17.23
N ASP A 131 6.94 -6.18 -17.55
CA ASP A 131 7.93 -6.57 -18.57
C ASP A 131 8.74 -7.76 -18.02
N HIS A 132 9.12 -8.72 -18.88
CA HIS A 132 9.94 -9.86 -18.43
C HIS A 132 10.86 -10.42 -19.52
N THR A 133 11.93 -11.11 -19.10
CA THR A 133 12.84 -11.83 -20.01
C THR A 133 13.63 -12.92 -19.28
N ILE A 134 14.24 -13.84 -20.03
CA ILE A 134 15.06 -14.93 -19.52
C ILE A 134 16.52 -14.69 -19.89
N GLU A 135 17.41 -14.75 -18.91
CA GLU A 135 18.86 -14.61 -19.06
C GLU A 135 19.55 -15.93 -18.69
N ASN A 136 20.40 -16.44 -19.59
CA ASN A 136 21.24 -17.61 -19.32
C ASN A 136 22.64 -17.16 -18.92
N ASN A 137 23.09 -17.55 -17.72
CA ASN A 137 24.37 -17.13 -17.17
C ASN A 137 25.50 -18.10 -17.56
N ALA A 138 26.74 -17.59 -17.56
CA ALA A 138 27.93 -18.36 -17.94
C ALA A 138 28.24 -19.55 -17.01
N ASP A 139 27.77 -19.52 -15.75
CA ASP A 139 27.93 -20.60 -14.77
C ASP A 139 26.84 -21.69 -14.87
N GLY A 140 25.92 -21.56 -15.84
CA GLY A 140 24.81 -22.49 -16.03
C GLY A 140 23.59 -22.22 -15.15
N SER A 141 23.61 -21.16 -14.33
CA SER A 141 22.41 -20.62 -13.71
C SER A 141 21.53 -19.90 -14.74
N VAL A 142 20.25 -19.76 -14.44
CA VAL A 142 19.29 -19.04 -15.30
C VAL A 142 18.53 -18.05 -14.42
N THR A 143 18.41 -16.82 -14.91
CA THR A 143 17.67 -15.73 -14.26
C THR A 143 16.42 -15.42 -15.06
N VAL A 144 15.26 -15.36 -14.41
CA VAL A 144 14.04 -14.76 -14.95
C VAL A 144 13.93 -13.35 -14.40
N TRP A 145 13.97 -12.33 -15.26
CA TRP A 145 13.81 -10.94 -14.86
C TRP A 145 12.38 -10.48 -15.07
N VAL A 146 11.86 -9.72 -14.10
CA VAL A 146 10.66 -8.89 -14.25
C VAL A 146 11.01 -7.43 -13.99
N SER A 147 10.37 -6.50 -14.70
CA SER A 147 10.65 -5.07 -14.65
C SER A 147 9.39 -4.24 -14.84
N GLU A 148 9.35 -3.06 -14.20
CA GLU A 148 8.29 -2.07 -14.39
C GLU A 148 8.80 -0.63 -14.30
N ASN A 149 8.20 0.26 -15.08
CA ASN A 149 8.25 1.71 -14.86
C ASN A 149 6.98 2.15 -14.14
N GLU A 150 7.09 2.40 -12.84
CA GLU A 150 5.97 2.75 -11.97
C GLU A 150 5.52 4.20 -12.21
N LYS A 151 4.21 4.41 -12.38
CA LYS A 151 3.64 5.67 -12.88
C LYS A 151 3.50 6.73 -11.79
N MET A 152 3.23 6.36 -10.54
CA MET A 152 2.90 7.29 -9.45
C MET A 152 4.08 8.18 -9.04
N PHE A 153 5.27 7.58 -8.87
CA PHE A 153 6.49 8.27 -8.45
C PHE A 153 7.57 8.27 -9.53
N HIS A 154 7.27 7.73 -10.71
CA HIS A 154 8.16 7.69 -11.86
C HIS A 154 9.44 6.93 -11.55
N GLN A 155 9.35 5.82 -10.82
CA GLN A 155 10.50 5.00 -10.43
C GLN A 155 10.54 3.70 -11.24
N LYS A 156 11.72 3.08 -11.35
CA LYS A 156 11.87 1.79 -12.03
C LYS A 156 12.30 0.71 -11.04
N GLY A 157 11.61 -0.43 -11.06
CA GLY A 157 11.92 -1.58 -10.21
C GLY A 157 12.10 -2.86 -11.02
N MET A 158 13.02 -3.71 -10.58
CA MET A 158 13.28 -5.01 -11.19
C MET A 158 13.51 -6.08 -10.12
N ALA A 159 13.01 -7.29 -10.39
CA ALA A 159 13.31 -8.49 -9.62
C ALA A 159 13.85 -9.59 -10.55
N GLY A 160 15.00 -10.16 -10.21
CA GLY A 160 15.62 -11.28 -10.94
C GLY A 160 15.58 -12.55 -10.11
N PHE A 161 14.89 -13.57 -10.60
CA PHE A 161 14.74 -14.88 -9.97
C PHE A 161 15.76 -15.87 -10.53
N THR A 162 16.72 -16.29 -9.73
CA THR A 162 17.83 -17.14 -10.17
C THR A 162 17.79 -18.50 -9.47
N LEU A 163 17.88 -19.56 -10.27
CA LEU A 163 18.25 -20.90 -9.79
C LEU A 163 19.65 -21.24 -10.29
N HIS A 164 20.43 -21.88 -9.42
CA HIS A 164 21.79 -22.32 -9.69
C HIS A 164 21.84 -23.85 -9.83
N PRO A 165 22.72 -24.40 -10.67
CA PRO A 165 23.03 -25.83 -10.65
C PRO A 165 23.52 -26.26 -9.26
N GLY A 166 22.96 -27.34 -8.71
CA GLY A 166 23.43 -27.94 -7.46
C GLY A 166 23.09 -27.17 -6.18
N LYS A 167 22.17 -26.19 -6.24
CA LYS A 167 21.75 -25.41 -5.06
C LYS A 167 20.24 -25.46 -4.82
N ALA A 168 19.82 -25.73 -3.60
CA ALA A 168 18.44 -25.85 -3.15
C ALA A 168 17.94 -24.53 -2.53
N TYR A 169 18.04 -23.43 -3.27
CA TYR A 169 17.44 -22.15 -2.91
C TYR A 169 17.02 -21.36 -4.15
N LEU A 170 16.04 -20.47 -3.97
CA LEU A 170 15.71 -19.40 -4.90
C LEU A 170 16.48 -18.13 -4.50
N GLU A 171 17.33 -17.64 -5.39
CA GLU A 171 17.98 -16.33 -5.24
C GLU A 171 17.11 -15.26 -5.91
N ILE A 172 16.88 -14.14 -5.21
CA ILE A 172 16.16 -12.98 -5.73
C ILE A 172 17.08 -11.76 -5.68
N LYS A 173 17.31 -11.13 -6.83
CA LYS A 173 18.05 -9.88 -6.97
C LYS A 173 17.07 -8.73 -7.21
N GLY A 174 17.04 -7.76 -6.31
CA GLY A 174 16.30 -6.51 -6.51
C GLY A 174 17.19 -5.42 -7.10
N LYS A 175 16.67 -4.67 -8.07
CA LYS A 175 17.28 -3.43 -8.58
C LYS A 175 16.23 -2.33 -8.62
N LEU A 176 16.48 -1.26 -7.87
CA LEU A 176 15.59 -0.10 -7.76
C LEU A 176 16.33 1.11 -8.29
N TYR A 177 15.70 1.86 -9.19
CA TYR A 177 16.29 3.01 -9.86
C TYR A 177 15.35 4.22 -9.78
N ASN A 178 15.90 5.36 -9.38
CA ASN A 178 15.22 6.66 -9.44
C ASN A 178 15.61 7.40 -10.74
N PRO A 179 14.84 7.32 -11.84
CA PRO A 179 15.13 8.03 -13.08
C PRO A 179 14.81 9.54 -13.03
N THR A 180 14.29 10.05 -11.90
CA THR A 180 13.84 11.44 -11.78
C THR A 180 14.99 12.35 -11.32
N PRO A 181 14.95 13.66 -11.67
CA PRO A 181 15.97 14.62 -11.25
C PRO A 181 15.86 15.03 -9.78
N VAL A 182 14.98 14.43 -8.99
CA VAL A 182 14.73 14.79 -7.59
C VAL A 182 14.76 13.55 -6.71
N PRO A 183 15.05 13.66 -5.40
CA PRO A 183 15.00 12.51 -4.50
C PRO A 183 13.62 11.84 -4.54
N GLN A 184 13.55 10.52 -4.44
CA GLN A 184 12.30 9.77 -4.30
C GLN A 184 12.34 8.91 -3.06
N THR A 185 11.18 8.69 -2.46
CA THR A 185 11.04 7.73 -1.36
C THR A 185 10.61 6.38 -1.94
N PHE A 186 11.01 5.30 -1.28
CA PHE A 186 10.58 3.95 -1.62
C PHE A 186 10.54 3.07 -0.38
N LEU A 187 9.76 2.00 -0.43
CA LEU A 187 9.93 0.84 0.44
C LEU A 187 10.12 -0.41 -0.42
N TRP A 188 10.72 -1.44 0.18
CA TRP A 188 10.76 -2.76 -0.39
C TRP A 188 10.45 -3.81 0.67
N TRP A 189 9.45 -4.64 0.39
CA TRP A 189 9.19 -5.87 1.14
C TRP A 189 8.91 -7.02 0.19
N ALA A 190 9.60 -8.15 0.39
CA ALA A 190 9.22 -9.42 -0.21
C ALA A 190 8.30 -10.17 0.76
N ASN A 191 7.12 -10.58 0.31
CA ASN A 191 6.05 -11.11 1.15
C ASN A 191 5.71 -12.55 0.71
N PRO A 192 6.55 -13.55 1.04
CA PRO A 192 6.18 -14.94 0.85
C PRO A 192 5.00 -15.32 1.74
N ALA A 193 3.93 -15.77 1.11
CA ALA A 193 2.87 -16.49 1.79
C ALA A 193 3.31 -17.93 2.06
N VAL A 194 2.95 -18.46 3.23
CA VAL A 194 3.23 -19.84 3.63
C VAL A 194 1.99 -20.46 4.27
N ALA A 195 1.69 -21.70 3.89
CA ALA A 195 0.56 -22.43 4.44
C ALA A 195 0.76 -22.64 5.95
N VAL A 196 -0.31 -22.49 6.73
CA VAL A 196 -0.25 -22.70 8.19
C VAL A 196 -1.35 -23.61 8.71
N ASN A 197 -1.11 -24.18 9.88
CA ASN A 197 -2.06 -25.01 10.62
C ASN A 197 -1.75 -24.92 12.13
N GLU A 198 -2.40 -25.73 12.96
CA GLU A 198 -2.20 -25.70 14.41
C GLU A 198 -0.79 -26.13 14.90
N HIS A 199 0.03 -26.70 14.02
CA HIS A 199 1.40 -27.15 14.26
C HIS A 199 2.46 -26.19 13.71
N TYR A 200 2.04 -25.10 13.06
CA TYR A 200 2.94 -24.11 12.48
C TYR A 200 3.53 -23.17 13.54
N GLN A 201 4.84 -22.96 13.45
CA GLN A 201 5.62 -22.07 14.32
C GLN A 201 6.46 -21.09 13.50
N SER A 202 6.39 -19.81 13.85
CA SER A 202 7.25 -18.74 13.35
C SER A 202 8.68 -18.91 13.87
N VAL A 203 9.67 -18.74 13.00
CA VAL A 203 11.07 -18.86 13.34
C VAL A 203 11.74 -17.49 13.18
N PHE A 204 11.81 -16.76 14.29
CA PHE A 204 12.61 -15.54 14.40
C PHE A 204 14.00 -15.89 14.93
N PRO A 205 15.03 -15.08 14.61
CA PRO A 205 16.36 -15.27 15.19
C PRO A 205 16.35 -15.32 16.72
N PRO A 206 17.30 -16.06 17.33
CA PRO A 206 17.34 -16.20 18.78
C PRO A 206 17.38 -14.86 19.51
N ASP A 207 18.09 -13.84 19.01
CA ASP A 207 18.27 -12.54 19.67
C ASP A 207 17.02 -11.62 19.68
N VAL A 208 15.93 -12.03 19.01
CA VAL A 208 14.65 -11.32 19.00
C VAL A 208 13.87 -11.63 20.28
N HIS A 209 13.82 -10.65 21.18
CA HIS A 209 13.16 -10.73 22.49
C HIS A 209 11.86 -9.91 22.56
N ALA A 210 11.60 -9.07 21.54
CA ALA A 210 10.40 -8.26 21.44
C ALA A 210 9.97 -8.10 19.98
N VAL A 211 8.71 -7.73 19.78
CA VAL A 211 8.13 -7.44 18.47
C VAL A 211 7.23 -6.20 18.53
N PHE A 212 7.25 -5.41 17.47
CA PHE A 212 6.39 -4.24 17.29
C PHE A 212 5.20 -4.55 16.39
N ASP A 213 4.15 -3.75 16.53
CA ASP A 213 3.09 -3.63 15.53
C ASP A 213 3.45 -2.63 14.41
N HIS A 214 2.49 -2.35 13.51
CA HIS A 214 2.64 -1.35 12.45
C HIS A 214 2.91 0.04 13.03
N GLY A 215 3.95 0.71 12.53
CA GLY A 215 4.33 2.06 12.96
C GLY A 215 4.93 2.11 14.37
N LYS A 216 5.30 0.96 14.96
CA LYS A 216 5.86 0.85 16.32
C LYS A 216 4.93 1.45 17.39
N ARG A 217 3.61 1.34 17.23
CA ARG A 217 2.58 1.92 18.12
C ARG A 217 2.43 1.15 19.42
N ASP A 218 2.69 -0.16 19.38
CA ASP A 218 2.63 -1.07 20.51
C ASP A 218 3.73 -2.13 20.42
N VAL A 219 4.09 -2.71 21.55
CA VAL A 219 5.21 -3.64 21.68
C VAL A 219 4.85 -4.82 22.59
N SER A 220 5.25 -6.02 22.19
CA SER A 220 5.12 -7.24 22.99
C SER A 220 6.47 -7.93 23.13
N THR A 221 6.67 -8.65 24.24
CA THR A 221 7.75 -9.63 24.35
C THR A 221 7.52 -10.79 23.38
N PHE A 222 8.62 -11.40 22.91
CA PHE A 222 8.62 -12.52 21.98
C PHE A 222 9.64 -13.58 22.44
N PRO A 223 9.37 -14.89 22.30
CA PRO A 223 8.14 -15.50 21.74
C PRO A 223 6.97 -15.53 22.72
N ILE A 224 7.21 -15.33 24.02
CA ILE A 224 6.16 -15.34 25.04
C ILE A 224 5.63 -13.92 25.23
N ALA A 225 4.39 -13.68 24.82
CA ALA A 225 3.68 -12.42 25.07
C ALA A 225 3.09 -12.40 26.49
N THR A 226 3.07 -11.20 27.08
CA THR A 226 2.41 -10.91 28.36
C THR A 226 1.62 -9.60 28.25
N GLY A 227 0.58 -9.42 29.07
CA GLY A 227 -0.28 -8.23 29.01
C GLY A 227 -1.26 -8.26 27.84
N THR A 228 -1.63 -7.09 27.33
CA THR A 228 -2.57 -6.96 26.20
C THR A 228 -1.83 -6.54 24.94
N TYR A 229 -2.08 -7.23 23.83
CA TYR A 229 -1.53 -6.88 22.51
C TYR A 229 -2.59 -7.14 21.44
N TYR A 230 -2.81 -6.20 20.51
CA TYR A 230 -3.91 -6.28 19.52
C TYR A 230 -5.30 -6.54 20.16
N LYS A 231 -5.57 -5.92 21.33
CA LYS A 231 -6.80 -6.11 22.12
C LYS A 231 -7.04 -7.56 22.62
N VAL A 232 -6.04 -8.43 22.56
CA VAL A 232 -6.07 -9.79 23.12
C VAL A 232 -5.28 -9.83 24.43
N ASP A 233 -5.84 -10.48 25.46
CA ASP A 233 -5.17 -10.67 26.74
C ASP A 233 -4.27 -11.92 26.72
N TYR A 234 -2.95 -11.67 26.79
CA TYR A 234 -1.88 -12.66 26.89
C TYR A 234 -1.25 -12.69 28.28
N SER A 235 -1.89 -12.13 29.32
CA SER A 235 -1.33 -12.05 30.68
C SER A 235 -0.93 -13.40 31.29
N ALA A 236 -1.46 -14.51 30.77
CA ALA A 236 -1.08 -15.87 31.18
C ALA A 236 0.32 -16.31 30.70
N GLY A 237 0.98 -15.54 29.83
CA GLY A 237 2.23 -15.95 29.18
C GLY A 237 1.94 -16.91 28.02
N VAL A 238 1.71 -16.35 26.84
CA VAL A 238 1.30 -17.13 25.65
C VAL A 238 2.40 -17.09 24.60
N ASP A 239 2.76 -18.27 24.09
CA ASP A 239 3.71 -18.37 22.98
C ASP A 239 3.06 -17.95 21.66
N ILE A 240 3.30 -16.70 21.27
CA ILE A 240 2.79 -16.08 20.05
C ILE A 240 3.63 -16.41 18.81
N SER A 241 4.65 -17.27 18.93
CA SER A 241 5.29 -17.88 17.76
C SER A 241 4.42 -18.98 17.13
N ASN A 242 3.41 -19.49 17.84
CA ASN A 242 2.52 -20.54 17.31
C ASN A 242 1.24 -19.94 16.71
N TYR A 243 0.94 -20.26 15.45
CA TYR A 243 -0.24 -19.73 14.74
C TYR A 243 -1.55 -19.96 15.49
N LYS A 244 -1.70 -21.14 16.13
CA LYS A 244 -2.92 -21.49 16.89
C LYS A 244 -3.27 -20.54 18.04
N ASN A 245 -2.30 -19.74 18.51
CA ASN A 245 -2.47 -18.82 19.63
C ASN A 245 -2.82 -17.39 19.18
N ILE A 246 -3.04 -17.15 17.88
CA ILE A 246 -3.25 -15.82 17.30
C ILE A 246 -4.69 -15.71 16.76
N PRO A 247 -5.67 -15.28 17.58
CA PRO A 247 -7.09 -15.32 17.21
C PRO A 247 -7.58 -14.18 16.32
N VAL A 248 -6.77 -13.13 16.16
CA VAL A 248 -7.14 -11.89 15.46
C VAL A 248 -6.05 -11.49 14.46
N PRO A 249 -6.36 -10.62 13.48
CA PRO A 249 -5.34 -10.09 12.57
C PRO A 249 -4.21 -9.44 13.35
N THR A 250 -2.99 -9.94 13.14
CA THR A 250 -1.83 -9.56 13.96
C THR A 250 -0.57 -9.48 13.12
N SER A 251 0.28 -8.52 13.46
CA SER A 251 1.59 -8.32 12.86
C SER A 251 2.68 -8.37 13.93
N TYR A 252 3.80 -9.03 13.63
CA TYR A 252 4.98 -9.07 14.48
C TYR A 252 6.20 -8.62 13.68
N MET A 253 6.73 -7.44 13.98
CA MET A 253 8.00 -6.96 13.42
C MET A 253 9.10 -7.15 14.46
N ALA A 254 10.14 -7.91 14.13
CA ALA A 254 11.27 -8.11 15.02
C ALA A 254 11.91 -6.76 15.40
N ILE A 255 12.27 -6.59 16.68
CA ILE A 255 13.28 -5.57 16.99
C ILE A 255 14.64 -6.07 16.49
N ASN A 256 15.48 -5.13 16.03
CA ASN A 256 16.88 -5.32 15.57
C ASN A 256 17.50 -6.69 15.88
N SER A 257 18.03 -7.36 14.85
CA SER A 257 18.70 -8.66 14.97
C SER A 257 20.01 -8.67 14.18
N ASP A 258 21.05 -9.25 14.79
CA ASP A 258 22.38 -9.46 14.18
C ASP A 258 22.40 -10.67 13.22
N PHE A 259 21.29 -11.41 13.15
CA PHE A 259 21.15 -12.58 12.30
C PHE A 259 20.52 -12.25 10.94
N ASN A 260 20.90 -13.05 9.96
CA ASN A 260 20.54 -12.87 8.56
C ASN A 260 19.22 -13.55 8.15
N PHE A 261 18.44 -14.11 9.07
CA PHE A 261 17.32 -14.99 8.70
C PHE A 261 16.00 -14.70 9.41
N VAL A 262 14.90 -15.15 8.81
CA VAL A 262 13.55 -15.28 9.40
C VAL A 262 12.81 -16.37 8.64
N GLY A 263 11.88 -17.09 9.26
CA GLY A 263 11.17 -18.16 8.58
C GLY A 263 10.00 -18.73 9.37
N GLY A 264 9.67 -19.97 9.05
CA GLY A 264 8.75 -20.77 9.86
C GLY A 264 8.95 -22.26 9.68
N TYR A 265 8.32 -23.02 10.56
CA TYR A 265 8.45 -24.47 10.67
C TYR A 265 7.10 -25.13 10.95
N GLU A 266 6.78 -26.16 10.19
CA GLU A 266 5.63 -27.05 10.36
C GLU A 266 6.10 -28.26 11.17
N ASN A 267 5.67 -28.38 12.43
CA ASN A 267 6.13 -29.44 13.33
C ASN A 267 5.58 -30.83 12.95
N ASP A 268 4.45 -30.88 12.25
CA ASP A 268 3.79 -32.10 11.76
C ASP A 268 4.48 -32.67 10.51
N THR A 269 4.75 -31.84 9.50
CA THR A 269 5.43 -32.27 8.26
C THR A 269 6.95 -32.31 8.41
N GLN A 270 7.46 -31.72 9.49
CA GLN A 270 8.88 -31.50 9.79
C GLN A 270 9.58 -30.75 8.66
N ALA A 271 8.95 -29.71 8.12
CA ALA A 271 9.46 -28.90 7.02
C ALA A 271 9.20 -27.41 7.25
N GLY A 272 9.94 -26.56 6.55
CA GLY A 272 9.79 -25.12 6.68
C GLY A 272 10.34 -24.36 5.49
N VAL A 273 10.24 -23.04 5.57
CA VAL A 273 10.89 -22.10 4.66
C VAL A 273 11.68 -21.07 5.47
N LEU A 274 12.83 -20.68 4.93
CA LEU A 274 13.68 -19.67 5.50
C LEU A 274 13.97 -18.59 4.45
N HIS A 275 13.84 -17.34 4.87
CA HIS A 275 14.45 -16.19 4.21
C HIS A 275 15.86 -15.98 4.79
N VAL A 276 16.83 -15.72 3.92
CA VAL A 276 18.19 -15.32 4.32
C VAL A 276 18.65 -14.11 3.50
N ALA A 277 19.14 -13.06 4.15
CA ALA A 277 19.78 -11.91 3.53
C ALA A 277 20.70 -11.18 4.52
N ASN A 278 21.65 -10.39 4.02
CA ASN A 278 22.52 -9.56 4.87
C ASN A 278 21.68 -8.57 5.68
N HIS A 279 21.68 -8.70 7.01
CA HIS A 279 20.87 -7.86 7.91
C HIS A 279 21.20 -6.37 7.87
N HIS A 280 22.39 -5.97 7.40
CA HIS A 280 22.71 -4.54 7.16
C HIS A 280 21.94 -3.94 5.98
N ILE A 281 21.42 -4.79 5.08
CA ILE A 281 20.58 -4.39 3.94
C ILE A 281 19.13 -4.81 4.18
N SER A 282 18.90 -5.97 4.80
CA SER A 282 17.59 -6.56 5.09
C SER A 282 17.31 -6.64 6.59
N PRO A 283 17.22 -5.51 7.33
CA PRO A 283 16.98 -5.56 8.77
C PRO A 283 15.55 -6.02 9.11
N GLY A 284 14.56 -5.68 8.27
CA GLY A 284 13.15 -5.97 8.51
C GLY A 284 12.82 -7.46 8.44
N LYS A 285 12.29 -7.97 9.55
CA LYS A 285 11.81 -9.35 9.71
C LYS A 285 10.41 -9.27 10.29
N LYS A 286 9.40 -9.67 9.50
CA LYS A 286 8.01 -9.51 9.86
C LYS A 286 7.22 -10.79 9.63
N GLN A 287 6.28 -11.05 10.52
CA GLN A 287 5.17 -11.96 10.29
C GLN A 287 3.87 -11.18 10.27
N TRP A 288 2.95 -11.53 9.38
CA TRP A 288 1.58 -11.05 9.40
C TRP A 288 0.58 -12.20 9.15
N THR A 289 -0.58 -12.14 9.80
CA THR A 289 -1.67 -13.11 9.63
C THR A 289 -3.03 -12.46 9.86
N TRP A 290 -4.07 -12.99 9.21
CA TRP A 290 -5.48 -12.70 9.53
C TRP A 290 -5.94 -13.29 10.88
N GLY A 291 -5.13 -14.15 11.49
CA GLY A 291 -5.46 -14.90 12.70
C GLY A 291 -6.29 -16.16 12.40
N ASN A 292 -6.55 -16.97 13.43
CA ASN A 292 -7.29 -18.24 13.30
C ASN A 292 -8.76 -18.17 13.78
N GLY A 293 -9.23 -16.98 14.16
CA GLY A 293 -10.63 -16.71 14.52
C GLY A 293 -11.57 -16.66 13.32
N ASP A 294 -12.85 -16.40 13.56
CA ASP A 294 -13.88 -16.33 12.51
C ASP A 294 -13.59 -15.23 11.47
N PHE A 295 -13.08 -14.08 11.93
CA PHE A 295 -12.57 -13.01 11.04
C PHE A 295 -11.52 -13.52 10.04
N GLY A 296 -10.51 -14.26 10.51
CA GLY A 296 -9.45 -14.78 9.64
C GLY A 296 -9.96 -15.82 8.66
N LYS A 297 -10.83 -16.72 9.12
CA LYS A 297 -11.49 -17.72 8.26
C LYS A 297 -12.36 -17.09 7.17
N ALA A 298 -12.96 -15.92 7.42
CA ALA A 298 -13.71 -15.20 6.39
C ALA A 298 -12.78 -14.67 5.30
N TRP A 299 -11.64 -14.10 5.68
CA TRP A 299 -10.62 -13.66 4.72
C TRP A 299 -10.01 -14.81 3.93
N ASP A 300 -9.78 -15.97 4.55
CA ASP A 300 -9.35 -17.17 3.83
C ASP A 300 -10.34 -17.52 2.70
N ARG A 301 -11.65 -17.51 2.99
CA ARG A 301 -12.71 -17.76 1.98
C ARG A 301 -12.76 -16.69 0.88
N ASN A 302 -12.44 -15.44 1.21
CA ASN A 302 -12.39 -14.36 0.23
C ASN A 302 -11.17 -14.47 -0.70
N LEU A 303 -10.11 -15.17 -0.30
CA LEU A 303 -8.82 -15.18 -0.98
C LEU A 303 -8.46 -16.53 -1.62
N THR A 304 -9.10 -17.62 -1.21
CA THR A 304 -8.98 -18.93 -1.84
C THR A 304 -10.30 -19.70 -1.73
N ASP A 305 -10.44 -20.78 -2.50
CA ASP A 305 -11.58 -21.70 -2.38
C ASP A 305 -11.25 -22.86 -1.43
N GLU A 306 -10.06 -23.47 -1.55
CA GLU A 306 -9.74 -24.76 -0.92
C GLU A 306 -8.34 -24.86 -0.29
N ASP A 307 -7.43 -23.92 -0.55
CA ASP A 307 -6.01 -24.06 -0.15
C ASP A 307 -5.74 -23.71 1.33
N GLY A 308 -6.72 -23.10 2.02
CA GLY A 308 -6.70 -22.88 3.47
C GLY A 308 -5.96 -21.62 3.96
N PRO A 309 -5.63 -21.55 5.25
CA PRO A 309 -5.02 -20.36 5.85
C PRO A 309 -3.53 -20.26 5.53
N TYR A 310 -3.04 -19.02 5.52
CA TYR A 310 -1.64 -18.69 5.33
C TYR A 310 -1.18 -17.61 6.32
N ILE A 311 0.13 -17.45 6.43
CA ILE A 311 0.75 -16.24 6.97
C ILE A 311 1.70 -15.65 5.94
N GLU A 312 2.07 -14.38 6.13
CA GLU A 312 3.10 -13.71 5.35
C GLU A 312 4.37 -13.56 6.17
N LEU A 313 5.49 -14.11 5.68
CA LEU A 313 6.82 -13.96 6.27
C LEU A 313 7.60 -12.86 5.54
N MET A 314 7.32 -11.60 5.85
CA MET A 314 7.80 -10.48 5.07
C MET A 314 9.24 -10.07 5.42
N ALA A 315 10.04 -9.79 4.40
CA ALA A 315 11.45 -9.39 4.52
C ALA A 315 11.68 -7.98 3.95
N GLY A 316 12.05 -7.03 4.81
CA GLY A 316 12.19 -5.61 4.50
C GLY A 316 13.63 -5.23 4.15
N ILE A 317 13.81 -4.38 3.14
CA ILE A 317 15.12 -3.94 2.63
C ILE A 317 15.29 -2.42 2.83
N PHE A 318 16.35 -2.01 3.54
CA PHE A 318 16.58 -0.65 4.04
C PHE A 318 15.47 -0.13 4.98
N THR A 319 14.73 -1.03 5.62
CA THR A 319 13.64 -0.75 6.56
C THR A 319 13.50 -1.89 7.56
N ASP A 320 13.16 -1.58 8.82
CA ASP A 320 12.87 -2.55 9.88
C ASP A 320 11.36 -2.68 10.22
N ASN A 321 10.54 -1.67 9.93
CA ASN A 321 9.09 -1.66 10.21
C ASN A 321 8.25 -1.12 9.01
N GLN A 322 6.93 -1.12 9.16
CA GLN A 322 5.97 -0.67 8.17
C GLN A 322 4.96 0.30 8.78
N PRO A 323 4.72 1.48 8.15
CA PRO A 323 5.44 2.00 6.99
C PRO A 323 6.79 2.59 7.40
N ASP A 324 7.89 2.13 6.82
CA ASP A 324 9.18 2.84 6.86
C ASP A 324 9.73 2.93 5.44
N PHE A 325 9.85 4.15 4.94
CA PHE A 325 10.39 4.41 3.61
C PHE A 325 11.85 4.85 3.72
N SER A 326 12.63 4.53 2.70
CA SER A 326 14.00 5.01 2.48
C SER A 326 14.07 5.99 1.31
N TRP A 327 15.17 6.73 1.21
CA TRP A 327 15.43 7.68 0.12
C TRP A 327 16.30 7.07 -0.98
N MET A 328 15.99 7.44 -2.23
CA MET A 328 16.88 7.33 -3.39
C MET A 328 17.15 8.72 -3.96
N GLN A 329 18.43 9.06 -4.12
CA GLN A 329 18.87 10.32 -4.72
C GLN A 329 18.58 10.34 -6.24
N PRO A 330 18.63 11.52 -6.90
CA PRO A 330 18.45 11.60 -8.36
C PRO A 330 19.37 10.62 -9.09
N TYR A 331 18.81 9.81 -9.99
CA TYR A 331 19.55 8.81 -10.79
C TYR A 331 20.28 7.71 -9.99
N GLU A 332 20.00 7.56 -8.70
CA GLU A 332 20.58 6.50 -7.88
C GLU A 332 19.98 5.13 -8.24
N GLU A 333 20.83 4.10 -8.25
CA GLU A 333 20.44 2.69 -8.26
C GLU A 333 20.78 2.05 -6.91
N LYS A 334 19.83 1.33 -6.32
CA LYS A 334 20.06 0.44 -5.17
C LYS A 334 19.85 -1.00 -5.59
N THR A 335 20.77 -1.88 -5.18
CA THR A 335 20.71 -3.31 -5.46
C THR A 335 20.88 -4.13 -4.18
N PHE A 336 20.26 -5.31 -4.15
CA PHE A 336 20.32 -6.22 -3.02
C PHE A 336 20.01 -7.65 -3.46
N THR A 337 20.29 -8.62 -2.58
CA THR A 337 20.06 -10.04 -2.83
C THR A 337 19.42 -10.70 -1.61
N GLN A 338 18.42 -11.53 -1.86
CA GLN A 338 17.68 -12.29 -0.87
C GLN A 338 17.61 -13.75 -1.31
N TYR A 339 17.52 -14.67 -0.35
CA TYR A 339 17.39 -16.11 -0.62
C TYR A 339 16.15 -16.64 0.08
N PHE A 340 15.37 -17.44 -0.63
CA PHE A 340 14.26 -18.22 -0.08
C PHE A 340 14.55 -19.70 -0.30
N LEU A 341 14.55 -20.48 0.77
CA LEU A 341 14.95 -21.89 0.72
C LEU A 341 14.01 -22.78 1.54
N PRO A 342 13.64 -23.96 1.01
CA PRO A 342 13.00 -24.99 1.81
C PRO A 342 14.03 -25.63 2.76
N TYR A 343 13.57 -26.06 3.93
CA TYR A 343 14.35 -26.94 4.81
C TYR A 343 13.45 -27.98 5.47
N ARG A 344 14.06 -29.04 6.01
CA ARG A 344 13.33 -30.17 6.59
C ARG A 344 14.12 -30.83 7.71
N GLU A 345 13.42 -31.50 8.62
CA GLU A 345 13.93 -32.36 9.72
C GLU A 345 14.89 -31.67 10.73
N LEU A 346 15.28 -30.41 10.47
CA LEU A 346 16.20 -29.60 11.26
C LEU A 346 15.58 -29.09 12.56
N GLY A 347 14.28 -28.78 12.57
CA GLY A 347 13.61 -28.07 13.67
C GLY A 347 13.78 -26.55 13.60
N VAL A 348 13.54 -25.86 14.72
CA VAL A 348 13.66 -24.39 14.82
C VAL A 348 15.12 -23.96 14.61
N VAL A 349 15.38 -23.17 13.58
CA VAL A 349 16.72 -22.70 13.20
C VAL A 349 17.32 -21.81 14.28
N LYS A 350 18.61 -22.02 14.62
CA LYS A 350 19.36 -21.19 15.57
C LYS A 350 20.35 -20.25 14.89
N ASN A 351 20.89 -20.63 13.73
CA ASN A 351 21.65 -19.74 12.84
C ASN A 351 21.54 -20.21 11.39
N ALA A 352 21.64 -19.30 10.43
CA ALA A 352 21.57 -19.61 9.00
C ALA A 352 22.39 -18.68 8.12
N SER A 353 22.88 -19.25 7.02
CA SER A 353 23.37 -18.57 5.82
C SER A 353 22.64 -19.15 4.60
N GLN A 354 22.93 -18.60 3.42
CA GLN A 354 22.41 -19.16 2.16
C GLN A 354 22.86 -20.61 1.92
N ASP A 355 23.97 -21.04 2.55
CA ASP A 355 24.65 -22.31 2.29
C ASP A 355 24.37 -23.38 3.38
N LEU A 356 24.21 -22.95 4.65
CA LEU A 356 24.04 -23.82 5.81
C LEU A 356 22.98 -23.27 6.78
N LEU A 357 22.21 -24.17 7.39
CA LEU A 357 21.33 -23.89 8.52
C LEU A 357 21.72 -24.80 9.68
N LEU A 358 21.74 -24.26 10.89
CA LEU A 358 22.17 -24.95 12.10
C LEU A 358 21.06 -24.97 13.14
N ASN A 359 20.90 -26.12 13.79
CA ASN A 359 20.15 -26.28 15.03
C ASN A 359 21.03 -27.00 16.06
N LEU A 360 20.94 -26.55 17.31
CA LEU A 360 21.62 -27.11 18.46
C LEU A 360 20.64 -27.05 19.63
N ASP A 361 20.15 -28.21 20.05
CA ASP A 361 19.26 -28.36 21.20
C ASP A 361 19.87 -29.33 22.23
N LYS A 362 19.32 -29.39 23.45
CA LYS A 362 19.77 -30.30 24.51
C LYS A 362 18.58 -31.05 25.11
N GLU A 363 18.69 -32.37 25.18
CA GLU A 363 17.73 -33.25 25.84
C GLU A 363 18.45 -34.06 26.94
N GLY A 364 18.17 -33.73 28.21
CA GLY A 364 18.84 -34.37 29.35
C GLY A 364 20.35 -34.12 29.35
N ASP A 365 21.14 -35.18 29.19
CA ASP A 365 22.60 -35.16 29.14
C ASP A 365 23.18 -35.17 27.71
N LYS A 366 22.33 -35.06 26.69
CA LYS A 366 22.71 -35.11 25.28
C LYS A 366 22.46 -33.79 24.56
N ALA A 367 23.43 -33.36 23.76
CA ALA A 367 23.26 -32.33 22.75
C ALA A 367 22.84 -32.96 21.43
N ILE A 368 21.85 -32.38 20.77
CA ILE A 368 21.36 -32.77 19.45
C ILE A 368 21.87 -31.74 18.45
N VAL A 369 22.85 -32.14 17.63
CA VAL A 369 23.44 -31.31 16.59
C VAL A 369 22.77 -31.66 15.27
N LYS A 370 22.14 -30.66 14.64
CA LYS A 370 21.57 -30.81 13.30
C LYS A 370 22.08 -29.75 12.33
N ILE A 371 22.41 -30.18 11.12
CA ILE A 371 22.94 -29.31 10.06
C ILE A 371 22.24 -29.63 8.75
N PHE A 372 21.70 -28.59 8.11
CA PHE A 372 21.11 -28.65 6.78
C PHE A 372 21.97 -27.85 5.80
N ALA A 373 22.35 -28.43 4.67
CA ALA A 373 23.11 -27.77 3.63
C ALA A 373 22.25 -27.52 2.38
N THR A 374 22.32 -26.34 1.78
CA THR A 374 21.58 -26.03 0.55
C THR A 374 22.38 -26.34 -0.72
N SER A 375 23.64 -26.75 -0.58
CA SER A 375 24.49 -27.20 -1.68
C SER A 375 25.52 -28.20 -1.17
N LEU A 376 26.20 -28.91 -2.07
CA LEU A 376 27.22 -29.88 -1.69
C LEU A 376 28.42 -29.18 -1.03
N GLN A 377 28.60 -29.40 0.27
CA GLN A 377 29.75 -28.95 1.04
C GLN A 377 30.71 -30.13 1.23
N LYS A 378 31.77 -30.17 0.41
CA LYS A 378 32.76 -31.25 0.47
C LYS A 378 33.69 -31.09 1.67
N LYS A 379 33.91 -32.19 2.38
CA LYS A 379 34.80 -32.27 3.55
C LYS A 379 34.58 -31.12 4.53
N ALA A 380 33.32 -30.83 4.84
CA ALA A 380 32.97 -29.87 5.88
C ALA A 380 33.41 -30.44 7.24
N ARG A 381 34.17 -29.66 8.00
CA ARG A 381 34.61 -30.02 9.35
C ARG A 381 33.63 -29.45 10.36
N ILE A 382 32.96 -30.33 11.10
CA ILE A 382 31.95 -30.00 12.11
C ILE A 382 32.61 -30.12 13.48
N VAL A 383 32.56 -29.06 14.26
CA VAL A 383 33.16 -28.99 15.59
C VAL A 383 32.09 -28.59 16.62
N LEU A 384 31.82 -29.46 17.59
CA LEU A 384 31.18 -29.09 18.85
C LEU A 384 32.29 -28.98 19.88
N GLU A 385 32.59 -27.76 20.33
CA GLU A 385 33.80 -27.45 21.11
C GLU A 385 33.94 -28.35 22.35
N GLY A 386 34.99 -29.17 22.40
CA GLY A 386 35.26 -30.11 23.49
C GLY A 386 34.57 -31.48 23.40
N PHE A 387 33.66 -31.71 22.44
CA PHE A 387 32.82 -32.92 22.36
C PHE A 387 32.83 -33.63 21.00
N LEU A 388 32.94 -32.90 19.89
CA LEU A 388 32.94 -33.47 18.53
C LEU A 388 33.89 -32.70 17.62
N ASP A 389 34.62 -33.43 16.76
CA ASP A 389 35.40 -32.89 15.65
C ASP A 389 35.42 -33.94 14.54
N GLU A 390 34.59 -33.76 13.52
CA GLU A 390 34.48 -34.70 12.40
C GLU A 390 34.47 -33.99 11.05
N THR A 391 34.87 -34.71 10.01
CA THR A 391 34.87 -34.20 8.64
C THR A 391 33.99 -35.08 7.77
N ILE A 392 32.98 -34.49 7.15
CA ILE A 392 31.99 -35.18 6.33
C ILE A 392 31.54 -34.33 5.15
N ASP A 393 31.01 -34.96 4.10
CA ASP A 393 30.30 -34.25 3.05
C ASP A 393 28.87 -33.95 3.51
N LEU A 394 28.44 -32.69 3.36
CA LEU A 394 27.04 -32.28 3.57
C LEU A 394 26.36 -32.03 2.23
N SER A 395 25.09 -32.40 2.09
CA SER A 395 24.35 -32.26 0.84
C SER A 395 22.87 -31.90 1.09
N PRO A 396 22.17 -31.33 0.09
CA PRO A 396 20.73 -31.02 0.20
C PRO A 396 19.82 -32.23 0.49
N GLU A 397 20.25 -33.42 0.04
CA GLU A 397 19.47 -34.65 0.15
C GLU A 397 19.48 -35.27 1.55
N LYS A 398 20.39 -34.86 2.44
CA LYS A 398 20.49 -35.45 3.77
C LYS A 398 20.76 -34.41 4.85
N VAL A 399 19.88 -34.38 5.84
CA VAL A 399 20.09 -33.64 7.07
C VAL A 399 21.10 -34.39 7.92
N TYR A 400 22.14 -33.69 8.35
CA TYR A 400 23.10 -34.25 9.29
C TYR A 400 22.50 -34.15 10.70
N GLU A 401 22.53 -35.26 11.44
CA GLU A 401 22.03 -35.35 12.82
C GLU A 401 22.95 -36.24 13.66
N ARG A 402 23.30 -35.74 14.85
CA ARG A 402 24.04 -36.48 15.89
C ARG A 402 23.53 -36.14 17.28
N GLU A 403 23.35 -37.18 18.07
CA GLU A 403 23.28 -37.08 19.53
C GLU A 403 24.68 -37.21 20.12
N ILE A 404 25.06 -36.27 20.98
CA ILE A 404 26.40 -36.20 21.58
C ILE A 404 26.22 -36.08 23.09
N LEU A 405 26.87 -36.97 23.86
CA LEU A 405 26.82 -36.92 25.32
C LEU A 405 27.65 -35.73 25.83
N VAL A 406 26.97 -34.76 26.46
CA VAL A 406 27.57 -33.53 27.01
C VAL A 406 27.41 -33.42 28.54
N GLY A 407 26.64 -34.32 29.16
CA GLY A 407 26.44 -34.33 30.61
C GLY A 407 25.66 -33.11 31.10
N ASP A 408 26.08 -32.57 32.25
CA ASP A 408 25.42 -31.43 32.91
C ASP A 408 25.76 -30.06 32.29
N VAL A 409 26.57 -30.03 31.22
CA VAL A 409 26.93 -28.78 30.52
C VAL A 409 25.67 -28.08 30.01
N SER A 410 25.58 -26.77 30.26
CA SER A 410 24.42 -25.99 29.83
C SER A 410 24.46 -25.78 28.32
N ILE A 411 23.28 -25.67 27.69
CA ILE A 411 23.17 -25.38 26.25
C ILE A 411 23.89 -24.08 25.86
N ILE A 412 23.93 -23.10 26.79
CA ILE A 412 24.60 -21.80 26.60
C ILE A 412 26.12 -21.91 26.55
N ASP A 413 26.71 -22.98 27.08
CA ASP A 413 28.16 -23.18 27.07
C ASP A 413 28.62 -23.98 25.83
N LEU A 414 27.67 -24.46 25.03
CA LEU A 414 27.96 -25.22 23.82
C LEU A 414 28.15 -24.30 22.62
N LYS A 415 29.21 -24.57 21.87
CA LYS A 415 29.54 -23.87 20.63
C LYS A 415 29.65 -24.87 19.49
N LEU A 416 28.87 -24.67 18.44
CA LEU A 416 28.90 -25.45 17.20
C LEU A 416 29.50 -24.62 16.06
N MET A 417 30.47 -25.15 15.32
CA MET A 417 31.09 -24.48 14.18
C MET A 417 31.24 -25.44 13.02
N VAL A 418 31.02 -24.93 11.80
CA VAL A 418 31.22 -25.67 10.56
C VAL A 418 32.26 -24.93 9.73
N TYR A 419 33.32 -25.63 9.35
CA TYR A 419 34.39 -25.12 8.52
C TYR A 419 34.39 -25.79 7.14
N SER A 420 34.78 -25.05 6.12
CA SER A 420 35.07 -25.59 4.79
C SER A 420 36.36 -26.42 4.78
N GLU A 421 36.61 -27.12 3.66
CA GLU A 421 37.85 -27.90 3.44
C GLU A 421 39.14 -27.07 3.63
N ASN A 422 39.11 -25.77 3.31
CA ASN A 422 40.25 -24.86 3.48
C ASN A 422 40.33 -24.18 4.85
N GLY A 423 39.48 -24.57 5.81
CA GLY A 423 39.51 -24.05 7.18
C GLY A 423 38.84 -22.69 7.38
N ARG A 424 38.10 -22.17 6.38
CA ARG A 424 37.24 -20.99 6.57
C ARG A 424 35.99 -21.41 7.33
N GLU A 425 35.61 -20.64 8.35
CA GLU A 425 34.32 -20.83 9.03
C GLU A 425 33.18 -20.49 8.06
N LEU A 426 32.28 -21.45 7.86
CA LEU A 426 31.09 -21.30 7.03
C LEU A 426 29.93 -20.73 7.83
N LEU A 427 29.70 -21.28 9.03
CA LEU A 427 28.66 -20.85 9.98
C LEU A 427 28.93 -21.46 11.36
N GLY A 428 28.46 -20.79 12.41
CA GLY A 428 28.53 -21.31 13.77
C GLY A 428 27.39 -20.84 14.65
N ILE A 429 27.11 -21.57 15.72
CA ILE A 429 26.23 -21.17 16.82
C ILE A 429 27.12 -21.01 18.04
N LYS A 430 26.99 -19.85 18.68
CA LYS A 430 27.38 -19.68 20.08
C LYS A 430 26.09 -19.40 20.83
N SER A 431 25.62 -20.37 21.58
CA SER A 431 24.50 -20.13 22.49
C SER A 431 24.98 -19.09 23.50
N GLU A 432 24.21 -18.04 23.75
CA GLU A 432 24.55 -17.02 24.74
C GLU A 432 23.35 -16.84 25.66
N GLU A 433 23.61 -16.52 26.93
CA GLU A 433 22.57 -16.00 27.80
C GLU A 433 22.09 -14.68 27.21
N GLN A 434 20.80 -14.61 26.88
CA GLN A 434 20.20 -13.33 26.55
C GLN A 434 20.06 -12.53 27.82
N GLU A 435 20.91 -11.52 27.99
CA GLU A 435 20.64 -10.49 28.99
C GLU A 435 19.22 -9.95 28.76
N ALA A 436 18.45 -9.81 29.84
CA ALA A 436 17.11 -9.23 29.76
C ALA A 436 17.22 -7.78 29.25
N LYS A 437 17.04 -7.60 27.95
CA LYS A 437 16.99 -6.30 27.32
C LYS A 437 15.63 -5.66 27.63
N PRO A 438 15.59 -4.38 28.04
CA PRO A 438 14.33 -3.69 28.25
C PRO A 438 13.57 -3.62 26.94
N THR A 439 12.27 -3.88 27.00
CA THR A 439 11.36 -3.68 25.87
C THR A 439 11.44 -2.20 25.45
N PRO A 440 11.67 -1.90 24.15
CA PRO A 440 11.74 -0.53 23.69
C PRO A 440 10.38 0.20 23.83
N ASP A 441 10.42 1.52 23.98
CA ASP A 441 9.21 2.34 24.03
C ASP A 441 8.51 2.36 22.65
N ALA A 442 7.18 2.43 22.67
CA ALA A 442 6.38 2.74 21.50
C ALA A 442 6.71 4.14 20.93
N ALA A 443 6.51 4.31 19.63
CA ALA A 443 6.65 5.57 18.93
C ALA A 443 5.70 6.63 19.50
N LYS A 444 6.15 7.89 19.48
CA LYS A 444 5.38 9.05 19.97
C LYS A 444 5.03 9.97 18.80
N PRO A 445 3.84 10.60 18.82
CA PRO A 445 3.43 11.49 17.74
C PRO A 445 4.35 12.72 17.69
N ALA A 446 4.54 13.28 16.50
CA ALA A 446 5.27 14.54 16.36
C ALA A 446 4.51 15.71 17.02
N PHE A 447 5.24 16.67 17.59
CA PHE A 447 4.67 17.92 18.09
C PHE A 447 4.00 18.71 16.95
N SER A 448 3.07 19.61 17.26
CA SER A 448 2.58 20.55 16.25
C SER A 448 3.71 21.46 15.73
N PRO A 449 3.57 22.09 14.55
CA PRO A 449 4.56 23.06 14.07
C PRO A 449 4.87 24.15 15.12
N GLU A 450 3.85 24.71 15.76
CA GLU A 450 4.01 25.78 16.76
C GLU A 450 4.73 25.28 18.02
N GLU A 451 4.43 24.06 18.46
CA GLU A 451 5.02 23.43 19.66
C GLU A 451 6.44 22.90 19.44
N THR A 452 6.82 22.65 18.17
CA THR A 452 8.15 22.15 17.84
C THR A 452 9.22 23.18 18.21
N PRO A 453 10.24 22.84 19.02
CA PRO A 453 11.02 23.84 19.75
C PRO A 453 12.05 24.62 18.91
N THR A 454 12.53 24.06 17.80
CA THR A 454 13.65 24.65 17.02
C THR A 454 13.42 24.53 15.52
N CYS A 455 14.05 25.43 14.74
CA CYS A 455 14.02 25.35 13.27
C CYS A 455 14.65 24.06 12.74
N GLU A 456 15.61 23.48 13.45
CA GLU A 456 16.18 22.18 13.11
C GLU A 456 15.16 21.05 13.27
N GLN A 457 14.44 21.00 14.39
CA GLN A 457 13.41 19.98 14.60
C GLN A 457 12.21 20.15 13.65
N LEU A 458 11.86 21.40 13.30
CA LEU A 458 10.87 21.66 12.25
C LEU A 458 11.31 21.08 10.90
N TYR A 459 12.55 21.34 10.49
CA TYR A 459 13.10 20.78 9.25
C TYR A 459 13.12 19.24 9.28
N LEU A 460 13.62 18.63 10.35
CA LEU A 460 13.69 17.16 10.47
C LEU A 460 12.31 16.52 10.49
N THR A 461 11.33 17.15 11.14
CA THR A 461 9.94 16.67 11.15
C THR A 461 9.32 16.79 9.77
N GLY A 462 9.49 17.91 9.06
CA GLY A 462 9.03 18.04 7.69
C GLY A 462 9.63 16.97 6.77
N LEU A 463 10.94 16.70 6.89
CA LEU A 463 11.62 15.65 6.13
C LEU A 463 11.08 14.25 6.44
N HIS A 464 10.82 13.95 7.72
CA HIS A 464 10.18 12.71 8.15
C HIS A 464 8.79 12.55 7.52
N LEU A 465 7.96 13.59 7.53
CA LEU A 465 6.62 13.55 6.95
C LEU A 465 6.64 13.31 5.44
N GLU A 466 7.60 13.90 4.70
CA GLU A 466 7.80 13.61 3.28
C GLU A 466 8.30 12.18 3.06
N GLN A 467 9.27 11.73 3.86
CA GLN A 467 9.83 10.38 3.75
C GLN A 467 8.75 9.31 3.86
N TYR A 468 7.90 9.41 4.89
CA TYR A 468 6.86 8.43 5.20
C TYR A 468 5.57 8.64 4.38
N ARG A 469 5.55 9.68 3.52
CA ARG A 469 4.36 10.11 2.76
C ARG A 469 3.15 10.23 3.70
N HIS A 470 3.34 10.93 4.81
CA HIS A 470 2.40 10.94 5.92
C HIS A 470 1.01 11.41 5.47
N ALA A 471 -0.03 10.67 5.85
CA ALA A 471 -1.39 10.91 5.35
C ALA A 471 -2.12 12.04 6.09
N THR A 472 -1.79 12.27 7.36
CA THR A 472 -2.56 13.17 8.25
C THR A 472 -1.86 14.49 8.60
N TYR A 473 -0.55 14.60 8.33
CA TYR A 473 0.29 15.75 8.66
C TYR A 473 1.01 16.21 7.38
N VAL A 474 1.23 17.52 7.24
CA VAL A 474 1.77 18.11 6.02
C VAL A 474 3.15 18.72 6.31
N ALA A 475 4.16 18.29 5.55
CA ALA A 475 5.54 18.74 5.73
C ALA A 475 5.73 20.26 5.61
N THR A 476 4.97 20.92 4.72
CA THR A 476 5.08 22.37 4.50
C THR A 476 4.69 23.19 5.72
N ASP A 477 3.80 22.68 6.57
CA ASP A 477 3.38 23.41 7.77
C ASP A 477 4.59 23.61 8.70
N TYR A 478 5.48 22.61 8.77
CA TYR A 478 6.71 22.66 9.54
C TYR A 478 7.76 23.56 8.89
N TYR A 479 7.98 23.44 7.58
CA TYR A 479 8.95 24.28 6.87
C TYR A 479 8.56 25.76 6.89
N LEU A 480 7.27 26.08 6.71
CA LEU A 480 6.77 27.45 6.74
C LEU A 480 6.84 28.05 8.15
N GLU A 481 6.53 27.27 9.19
CA GLU A 481 6.73 27.73 10.57
C GLU A 481 8.22 27.97 10.87
N ALA A 482 9.14 27.16 10.31
CA ALA A 482 10.57 27.41 10.45
C ALA A 482 10.99 28.71 9.76
N LEU A 483 10.51 28.94 8.53
CA LEU A 483 10.81 30.17 7.78
C LEU A 483 10.15 31.43 8.36
N LYS A 484 9.04 31.27 9.07
CA LYS A 484 8.44 32.36 9.85
C LYS A 484 9.32 32.77 11.03
N ARG A 485 10.04 31.82 11.66
CA ARG A 485 10.97 32.09 12.76
C ARG A 485 12.34 32.57 12.26
N ASP A 486 12.83 31.97 11.20
CA ASP A 486 14.09 32.32 10.53
C ASP A 486 13.92 32.26 9.00
N PRO A 487 13.62 33.40 8.36
CA PRO A 487 13.47 33.47 6.90
C PRO A 487 14.74 33.10 6.13
N SER A 488 15.90 33.07 6.78
CA SER A 488 17.20 32.77 6.17
C SER A 488 17.60 31.30 6.27
N ASP A 489 16.83 30.43 6.95
CA ASP A 489 17.21 29.02 7.08
C ASP A 489 17.31 28.34 5.70
N VAL A 490 18.53 27.92 5.34
CA VAL A 490 18.88 27.39 4.03
C VAL A 490 18.13 26.09 3.74
N ARG A 491 17.96 25.23 4.74
CA ARG A 491 17.38 23.89 4.59
C ARG A 491 15.89 23.98 4.31
N ASN A 492 15.18 24.80 5.08
CA ASN A 492 13.74 24.99 4.93
C ASN A 492 13.40 25.76 3.63
N ASN A 493 14.24 26.73 3.23
CA ASN A 493 14.10 27.36 1.92
C ASN A 493 14.29 26.34 0.79
N ASN A 494 15.37 25.53 0.82
CA ASN A 494 15.59 24.49 -0.18
C ASN A 494 14.43 23.47 -0.22
N ALA A 495 13.94 23.02 0.94
CA ALA A 495 12.83 22.07 1.05
C ALA A 495 11.52 22.64 0.48
N MET A 496 11.15 23.89 0.82
CA MET A 496 9.98 24.55 0.24
C MET A 496 10.09 24.76 -1.27
N GLY A 497 11.28 25.16 -1.75
CA GLY A 497 11.54 25.27 -3.18
C GLY A 497 11.34 23.93 -3.88
N LEU A 498 11.91 22.84 -3.35
CA LEU A 498 11.78 21.51 -3.93
C LEU A 498 10.33 21.00 -3.88
N TRP A 499 9.60 21.29 -2.81
CA TRP A 499 8.18 20.95 -2.68
C TRP A 499 7.32 21.64 -3.76
N LEU A 500 7.61 22.91 -4.07
CA LEU A 500 6.95 23.69 -5.13
C LEU A 500 7.35 23.20 -6.52
N LEU A 501 8.63 22.89 -6.73
CA LEU A 501 9.16 22.34 -7.99
C LEU A 501 8.42 21.05 -8.37
N ARG A 502 8.26 20.11 -7.43
CA ARG A 502 7.52 18.84 -7.61
C ARG A 502 6.05 19.04 -7.99
N ARG A 503 5.51 20.23 -7.75
CA ARG A 503 4.12 20.60 -8.02
C ARG A 503 3.97 21.44 -9.28
N GLY A 504 5.04 21.69 -10.04
CA GLY A 504 4.99 22.49 -11.27
C GLY A 504 5.05 24.00 -11.03
N LYS A 505 5.27 24.45 -9.79
CA LYS A 505 5.39 25.86 -9.43
C LYS A 505 6.82 26.37 -9.63
N PHE A 506 7.30 26.32 -10.88
CA PHE A 506 8.70 26.58 -11.23
C PHE A 506 9.15 27.99 -10.81
N ASP A 507 8.39 29.02 -11.17
CA ASP A 507 8.72 30.42 -10.85
C ASP A 507 8.70 30.72 -9.34
N GLU A 508 7.79 30.07 -8.60
CA GLU A 508 7.71 30.24 -7.15
C GLU A 508 8.85 29.50 -6.44
N SER A 509 9.21 28.29 -6.91
CA SER A 509 10.33 27.53 -6.36
C SER A 509 11.67 28.27 -6.49
N GLU A 510 11.88 28.98 -7.60
CA GLU A 510 13.08 29.79 -7.86
C GLU A 510 13.35 30.80 -6.73
N LYS A 511 12.30 31.40 -6.15
CA LYS A 511 12.42 32.40 -5.07
C LYS A 511 13.05 31.78 -3.81
N TYR A 512 12.59 30.59 -3.44
CA TYR A 512 13.09 29.88 -2.26
C TYR A 512 14.52 29.38 -2.46
N PHE A 513 14.85 28.83 -3.64
CA PHE A 513 16.24 28.43 -3.93
C PHE A 513 17.20 29.62 -3.91
N ASN A 514 16.80 30.76 -4.49
CA ASN A 514 17.61 31.98 -4.42
C ASN A 514 17.81 32.46 -2.97
N ALA A 515 16.78 32.44 -2.12
CA ALA A 515 16.91 32.80 -0.71
C ALA A 515 17.90 31.89 0.05
N ALA A 516 17.87 30.57 -0.23
CA ALA A 516 18.84 29.62 0.31
C ALA A 516 20.27 29.93 -0.17
N ILE A 517 20.45 30.19 -1.48
CA ILE A 517 21.75 30.49 -2.09
C ILE A 517 22.32 31.83 -1.57
N ASP A 518 21.49 32.87 -1.49
CA ASP A 518 21.88 34.18 -0.98
C ASP A 518 22.42 34.06 0.45
N THR A 519 21.75 33.27 1.29
CA THR A 519 22.20 33.01 2.66
C THR A 519 23.52 32.22 2.69
N GLN A 520 23.64 31.15 1.89
CA GLN A 520 24.88 30.37 1.77
C GLN A 520 26.08 31.25 1.35
N LEU A 521 25.85 32.24 0.49
CA LEU A 521 26.87 33.11 -0.08
C LEU A 521 27.31 34.27 0.82
N GLN A 522 26.59 34.59 1.89
CA GLN A 522 26.90 35.74 2.76
C GLN A 522 28.33 35.74 3.30
N ARG A 523 28.87 34.54 3.57
CA ARG A 523 30.23 34.35 4.11
C ARG A 523 31.15 33.55 3.19
N ASN A 524 30.59 32.71 2.33
CA ASN A 524 31.34 31.75 1.53
C ASN A 524 30.93 31.85 0.06
N PRO A 525 31.76 32.44 -0.82
CA PRO A 525 31.49 32.47 -2.26
C PRO A 525 31.34 31.07 -2.90
N ASN A 526 31.87 30.04 -2.23
CA ASN A 526 31.78 28.63 -2.62
C ASN A 526 31.31 27.82 -1.41
N PRO A 527 29.98 27.70 -1.19
CA PRO A 527 29.45 26.99 -0.04
C PRO A 527 29.67 25.48 -0.15
N TYR A 528 29.67 24.79 0.99
CA TYR A 528 29.88 23.34 1.10
C TYR A 528 28.82 22.54 0.35
N ASP A 529 27.56 22.95 0.48
CA ASP A 529 26.40 22.29 -0.13
C ASP A 529 26.04 22.94 -1.48
N GLY A 530 25.88 22.11 -2.51
CA GLY A 530 25.53 22.51 -3.87
C GLY A 530 24.07 22.28 -4.25
N GLU A 531 23.29 21.62 -3.38
CA GLU A 531 21.93 21.18 -3.70
C GLU A 531 20.97 22.34 -4.04
N PRO A 532 20.96 23.50 -3.32
CA PRO A 532 20.08 24.60 -3.70
C PRO A 532 20.33 25.14 -5.10
N ARG A 533 21.59 25.12 -5.58
CA ARG A 533 21.93 25.51 -6.95
C ARG A 533 21.51 24.48 -7.98
N TYR A 534 21.63 23.19 -7.66
CA TYR A 534 21.15 22.12 -8.52
C TYR A 534 19.63 22.24 -8.71
N ASN A 535 18.89 22.39 -7.60
CA ASN A 535 17.44 22.55 -7.63
C ASN A 535 17.00 23.84 -8.35
N LEU A 536 17.75 24.94 -8.19
CA LEU A 536 17.56 26.16 -8.99
C LEU A 536 17.77 25.87 -10.50
N GLY A 537 18.80 25.12 -10.86
CA GLY A 537 19.07 24.71 -12.24
C GLY A 537 17.88 23.97 -12.86
N LEU A 538 17.26 23.05 -12.11
CA LEU A 538 16.04 22.36 -12.55
C LEU A 538 14.88 23.33 -12.77
N ALA A 539 14.60 24.21 -11.79
CA ALA A 539 13.53 25.20 -11.90
C ALA A 539 13.69 26.09 -13.14
N LEU A 540 14.91 26.58 -13.39
CA LEU A 540 15.25 27.41 -14.54
C LEU A 540 15.13 26.63 -15.86
N GLN A 541 15.52 25.35 -15.88
CA GLN A 541 15.39 24.49 -17.06
C GLN A 541 13.92 24.28 -17.45
N TYR A 542 13.02 24.03 -16.49
CA TYR A 542 11.58 23.91 -16.74
C TYR A 542 10.95 25.21 -17.24
N GLN A 543 11.49 26.37 -16.84
CA GLN A 543 11.08 27.68 -17.37
C GLN A 543 11.68 28.00 -18.75
N GLY A 544 12.53 27.13 -19.31
CA GLY A 544 13.23 27.38 -20.58
C GLY A 544 14.41 28.35 -20.49
N LYS A 545 14.79 28.79 -19.28
CA LYS A 545 15.96 29.66 -19.00
C LYS A 545 17.26 28.84 -19.04
N ASN A 546 17.55 28.25 -20.20
CA ASN A 546 18.61 27.23 -20.37
C ASN A 546 20.03 27.75 -20.10
N LYS A 547 20.29 29.06 -20.24
CA LYS A 547 21.62 29.62 -19.96
C LYS A 547 21.87 29.66 -18.45
N GLU A 548 20.92 30.22 -17.72
CA GLU A 548 20.95 30.36 -16.28
C GLU A 548 20.90 28.98 -15.61
N ALA A 549 20.10 28.05 -16.14
CA ALA A 549 20.07 26.66 -15.69
C ALA A 549 21.44 25.98 -15.82
N TYR A 550 22.11 26.15 -16.97
CA TYR A 550 23.43 25.60 -17.21
C TYR A 550 24.46 26.14 -16.21
N ASP A 551 24.46 27.46 -15.98
CA ASP A 551 25.39 28.09 -15.02
C ASP A 551 25.14 27.57 -13.58
N ALA A 552 23.87 27.39 -13.20
CA ALA A 552 23.48 26.86 -11.89
C ALA A 552 23.91 25.39 -11.71
N PHE A 553 23.65 24.52 -12.69
CA PHE A 553 24.11 23.12 -12.68
C PHE A 553 25.62 23.00 -12.64
N TYR A 554 26.32 23.75 -13.50
CA TYR A 554 27.77 23.66 -13.56
C TYR A 554 28.40 24.11 -12.23
N LYS A 555 27.80 25.12 -11.58
CA LYS A 555 28.22 25.57 -10.26
C LYS A 555 27.90 24.56 -9.16
N SER A 556 26.77 23.84 -9.22
CA SER A 556 26.46 22.79 -8.25
C SER A 556 27.47 21.64 -8.30
N CYS A 557 28.02 21.32 -9.48
CA CYS A 557 29.03 20.27 -9.68
C CYS A 557 30.39 20.53 -8.98
N TRP A 558 30.60 21.70 -8.38
CA TRP A 558 31.78 21.94 -7.54
C TRP A 558 31.69 21.16 -6.22
N ASN A 559 30.49 20.68 -5.87
CA ASN A 559 30.24 19.72 -4.81
C ASN A 559 30.10 18.30 -5.40
N ALA A 560 30.81 17.34 -4.82
CA ALA A 560 30.91 15.97 -5.33
C ALA A 560 29.58 15.17 -5.27
N ALA A 561 28.63 15.56 -4.41
CA ALA A 561 27.31 14.93 -4.32
C ALA A 561 26.40 15.33 -5.48
N MET A 562 26.59 16.53 -6.05
CA MET A 562 25.77 17.05 -7.17
C MET A 562 26.40 16.81 -8.55
N GLN A 563 27.59 16.20 -8.63
CA GLN A 563 28.31 16.06 -9.90
C GLN A 563 27.59 15.14 -10.89
N ASP A 564 26.99 14.04 -10.46
CA ASP A 564 26.35 13.13 -11.42
C ASP A 564 25.14 13.80 -12.10
N ALA A 565 24.22 14.36 -11.31
CA ALA A 565 22.97 14.92 -11.73
C ALA A 565 23.16 16.30 -12.37
N GLY A 566 24.07 17.11 -11.83
CA GLY A 566 24.39 18.43 -12.37
C GLY A 566 25.06 18.33 -13.75
N TYR A 567 26.08 17.49 -13.92
CA TYR A 567 26.70 17.32 -15.25
C TYR A 567 25.76 16.65 -16.25
N PHE A 568 24.85 15.77 -15.79
CA PHE A 568 23.78 15.24 -16.65
C PHE A 568 22.86 16.37 -17.16
N GLY A 569 22.44 17.28 -16.29
CA GLY A 569 21.66 18.48 -16.66
C GLY A 569 22.41 19.41 -17.62
N CYS A 570 23.71 19.62 -17.40
CA CYS A 570 24.56 20.36 -18.34
C CYS A 570 24.62 19.69 -19.72
N ALA A 571 24.85 18.37 -19.77
CA ALA A 571 24.93 17.61 -21.02
C ALA A 571 23.62 17.69 -21.83
N GLN A 572 22.46 17.63 -21.15
CA GLN A 572 21.15 17.83 -21.79
C GLN A 572 21.05 19.22 -22.45
N ILE A 573 21.48 20.27 -21.75
CA ILE A 573 21.46 21.64 -22.29
C ILE A 573 22.47 21.81 -23.43
N SER A 574 23.66 21.20 -23.32
CA SER A 574 24.68 21.20 -24.38
C SER A 574 24.16 20.50 -25.64
N CYS A 575 23.42 19.39 -25.50
CA CYS A 575 22.72 18.74 -26.61
C CYS A 575 21.68 19.67 -27.25
N LYS A 576 20.85 20.36 -26.46
CA LYS A 576 19.87 21.35 -26.98
C LYS A 576 20.51 22.48 -27.78
N LYS A 577 21.77 22.82 -27.47
CA LYS A 577 22.56 23.85 -28.18
C LYS A 577 23.37 23.29 -29.36
N ASP A 578 23.21 22.00 -29.68
CA ASP A 578 23.98 21.27 -30.69
C ASP A 578 25.52 21.27 -30.43
N ASN A 579 25.93 21.48 -29.18
CA ASN A 579 27.34 21.41 -28.77
C ASN A 579 27.69 20.00 -28.26
N LEU A 580 27.68 19.03 -29.17
CA LEU A 580 27.82 17.60 -28.84
C LEU A 580 29.19 17.23 -28.25
N THR A 581 30.25 17.99 -28.57
CA THR A 581 31.58 17.76 -28.01
C THR A 581 31.61 18.07 -26.51
N GLU A 582 31.03 19.20 -26.10
CA GLU A 582 30.93 19.55 -24.68
C GLU A 582 29.95 18.60 -23.97
N ALA A 583 28.83 18.27 -24.62
CA ALA A 583 27.87 17.31 -24.07
C ALA A 583 28.51 15.94 -23.77
N LEU A 584 29.42 15.47 -24.65
CA LEU A 584 30.17 14.23 -24.43
C LEU A 584 31.12 14.34 -23.23
N TYR A 585 31.81 15.48 -23.08
CA TYR A 585 32.66 15.72 -21.91
C TYR A 585 31.86 15.72 -20.60
N GLU A 586 30.71 16.41 -20.59
CA GLU A 586 29.85 16.54 -19.42
C GLU A 586 29.20 15.20 -19.04
N ILE A 587 28.69 14.46 -20.03
CA ILE A 587 28.09 13.15 -19.76
C ILE A 587 29.12 12.13 -19.26
N ASP A 588 30.37 12.22 -19.72
CA ASP A 588 31.48 11.43 -19.18
C ASP A 588 31.78 11.80 -17.72
N LYS A 589 31.74 13.10 -17.36
CA LYS A 589 31.89 13.53 -15.96
C LYS A 589 30.76 13.03 -15.07
N SER A 590 29.53 13.02 -15.58
CA SER A 590 28.37 12.46 -14.88
C SER A 590 28.58 10.96 -14.59
N LEU A 591 28.91 10.19 -15.63
CA LEU A 591 29.06 8.73 -15.55
C LEU A 591 30.27 8.28 -14.71
N VAL A 592 31.32 9.10 -14.60
CA VAL A 592 32.44 8.84 -13.67
C VAL A 592 31.97 8.80 -12.20
N ARG A 593 30.93 9.57 -11.86
CA ARG A 593 30.38 9.62 -10.50
C ARG A 593 29.26 8.60 -10.28
N ASN A 594 28.50 8.30 -11.33
CA ASN A 594 27.42 7.32 -11.29
C ASN A 594 27.37 6.52 -12.58
N TRP A 595 28.10 5.40 -12.63
CA TRP A 595 28.17 4.53 -13.80
C TRP A 595 26.83 3.84 -14.12
N HIS A 596 25.96 3.72 -13.12
CA HIS A 596 24.66 3.07 -13.20
C HIS A 596 23.52 4.08 -13.47
N ASN A 597 23.84 5.33 -13.85
CA ASN A 597 22.84 6.25 -14.37
C ASN A 597 22.40 5.82 -15.78
N HIS A 598 21.34 5.00 -15.84
CA HIS A 598 20.81 4.42 -17.08
C HIS A 598 20.43 5.46 -18.14
N LYS A 599 19.91 6.61 -17.72
CA LYS A 599 19.57 7.73 -18.62
C LYS A 599 20.81 8.41 -19.18
N ALA A 600 21.84 8.61 -18.36
CA ALA A 600 23.10 9.18 -18.81
C ALA A 600 23.82 8.26 -19.81
N ARG A 601 23.76 6.95 -19.61
CA ARG A 601 24.28 5.95 -20.57
C ARG A 601 23.55 6.03 -21.91
N ALA A 602 22.21 6.07 -21.90
CA ALA A 602 21.41 6.23 -23.12
C ALA A 602 21.71 7.56 -23.83
N LEU A 603 21.81 8.67 -23.09
CA LEU A 603 22.16 9.98 -23.66
C LEU A 603 23.57 9.97 -24.26
N LYS A 604 24.55 9.36 -23.60
CA LYS A 604 25.91 9.21 -24.15
C LYS A 604 25.91 8.42 -25.45
N THR A 605 25.15 7.32 -25.53
CA THR A 605 24.97 6.56 -26.77
C THR A 605 24.41 7.44 -27.90
N ALA A 606 23.38 8.24 -27.60
CA ALA A 606 22.79 9.16 -28.58
C ALA A 606 23.78 10.24 -29.05
N ILE A 607 24.56 10.81 -28.13
CA ILE A 607 25.63 11.77 -28.45
C ILE A 607 26.69 11.13 -29.35
N LEU A 608 27.16 9.92 -29.01
CA LEU A 608 28.15 9.19 -29.80
C LEU A 608 27.63 8.87 -31.21
N ARG A 609 26.38 8.44 -31.35
CA ARG A 609 25.74 8.24 -32.66
C ARG A 609 25.74 9.54 -33.47
N LYS A 610 25.29 10.65 -32.90
CA LYS A 610 25.23 11.95 -33.60
C LYS A 610 26.61 12.51 -33.97
N LEU A 611 27.65 12.19 -33.19
CA LEU A 611 29.05 12.49 -33.54
C LEU A 611 29.65 11.54 -34.60
N GLY A 612 28.88 10.55 -35.08
CA GLY A 612 29.34 9.57 -36.07
C GLY A 612 30.16 8.41 -35.49
N ASN A 613 30.21 8.25 -34.16
CA ASN A 613 30.97 7.21 -33.48
C ASN A 613 30.08 6.01 -33.08
N GLY A 614 29.46 5.38 -34.09
CA GLY A 614 28.52 4.27 -33.88
C GLY A 614 29.13 3.02 -33.24
N LYS A 615 30.44 2.78 -33.44
CA LYS A 615 31.12 1.61 -32.85
C LYS A 615 31.21 1.71 -31.33
N ASP A 616 31.63 2.87 -30.82
CA ASP A 616 31.74 3.07 -29.37
C ASP A 616 30.35 3.14 -28.72
N ALA A 617 29.36 3.70 -29.44
CA ALA A 617 27.96 3.67 -29.02
C ALA A 617 27.45 2.22 -28.85
N LEU A 618 27.69 1.34 -29.82
CA LEU A 618 27.29 -0.07 -29.74
C LEU A 618 28.00 -0.83 -28.61
N ALA A 619 29.28 -0.54 -28.37
CA ALA A 619 30.01 -1.12 -27.25
C ALA A 619 29.42 -0.69 -25.89
N LEU A 620 29.07 0.59 -25.76
CA LEU A 620 28.39 1.10 -24.56
C LEU A 620 27.00 0.50 -24.38
N ILE A 621 26.23 0.32 -25.46
CA ILE A 621 24.93 -0.38 -25.44
C ILE A 621 25.10 -1.81 -24.92
N GLU A 622 26.05 -2.57 -25.44
CA GLU A 622 26.27 -3.96 -25.01
C GLU A 622 26.57 -4.04 -23.51
N GLU A 623 27.37 -3.12 -22.99
CA GLU A 623 27.65 -3.03 -21.56
C GLU A 623 26.41 -2.59 -20.77
N SER A 624 25.65 -1.60 -21.25
CA SER A 624 24.43 -1.13 -20.60
C SER A 624 23.40 -2.25 -20.44
N LEU A 625 23.22 -3.08 -21.48
CA LEU A 625 22.26 -4.18 -21.45
C LEU A 625 22.68 -5.34 -20.54
N LYS A 626 23.97 -5.47 -20.19
CA LYS A 626 24.44 -6.39 -19.12
C LYS A 626 24.08 -5.90 -17.72
N ILE A 627 23.93 -4.58 -17.54
CA ILE A 627 23.50 -4.00 -16.26
C ILE A 627 21.97 -4.02 -16.18
N ASP A 628 21.28 -3.63 -17.26
CA ASP A 628 19.82 -3.52 -17.35
C ASP A 628 19.31 -3.91 -18.74
N LEU A 629 18.75 -5.12 -18.84
CA LEU A 629 18.18 -5.66 -20.08
C LEU A 629 16.98 -4.85 -20.60
N PHE A 630 16.36 -4.02 -19.77
CA PHE A 630 15.22 -3.16 -20.07
C PHE A 630 15.64 -1.68 -20.20
N ASN A 631 16.92 -1.39 -20.50
CA ASN A 631 17.34 -0.05 -20.87
C ASN A 631 16.85 0.29 -22.28
N PHE A 632 15.60 0.72 -22.35
CA PHE A 632 14.89 0.98 -23.59
C PHE A 632 15.49 2.11 -24.43
N GLY A 633 16.07 3.14 -23.80
CA GLY A 633 16.82 4.18 -24.52
C GLY A 633 18.02 3.61 -25.28
N CYS A 634 18.81 2.73 -24.64
CA CYS A 634 19.92 2.04 -25.32
C CYS A 634 19.45 1.11 -26.45
N ARG A 635 18.32 0.41 -26.28
CA ARG A 635 17.75 -0.44 -27.33
C ARG A 635 17.25 0.35 -28.53
N PHE A 636 16.59 1.48 -28.29
CA PHE A 636 16.16 2.35 -29.39
C PHE A 636 17.36 2.97 -30.12
N GLU A 637 18.38 3.43 -29.40
CA GLU A 637 19.64 3.87 -30.02
C GLU A 637 20.33 2.75 -30.82
N GLN A 638 20.30 1.51 -30.34
CA GLN A 638 20.80 0.35 -31.10
C GLN A 638 20.05 0.17 -32.41
N TYR A 639 18.72 0.30 -32.39
CA TYR A 639 17.89 0.29 -33.59
C TYR A 639 18.27 1.44 -34.53
N LEU A 640 18.44 2.67 -34.03
CA LEU A 640 18.81 3.82 -34.86
C LEU A 640 20.20 3.68 -35.51
N ILE A 641 21.16 3.04 -34.84
CA ILE A 641 22.51 2.81 -35.37
C ILE A 641 22.52 1.68 -36.42
N LEU A 642 21.84 0.57 -36.14
CA LEU A 642 21.88 -0.63 -36.98
C LEU A 642 20.81 -0.65 -38.08
N ASN A 643 19.75 0.14 -37.92
CA ASN A 643 18.54 0.12 -38.75
C ASN A 643 17.95 -1.30 -38.89
N SER A 644 17.90 -2.03 -37.77
CA SER A 644 17.51 -3.46 -37.73
C SER A 644 16.09 -3.64 -37.21
N ALA A 645 15.19 -4.15 -38.04
CA ALA A 645 13.82 -4.48 -37.64
C ALA A 645 13.79 -5.48 -36.46
N THR A 646 14.71 -6.44 -36.43
CA THR A 646 14.80 -7.43 -35.34
C THR A 646 15.06 -6.78 -33.98
N VAL A 647 15.92 -5.76 -33.91
CA VAL A 647 16.20 -5.05 -32.64
C VAL A 647 14.96 -4.28 -32.16
N LEU A 648 14.21 -3.69 -33.10
CA LEU A 648 12.97 -2.99 -32.81
C LEU A 648 11.88 -3.96 -32.34
N ASP A 649 11.73 -5.12 -33.00
CA ASP A 649 10.79 -6.17 -32.62
C ASP A 649 11.08 -6.73 -31.22
N GLU A 650 12.36 -6.95 -30.89
CA GLU A 650 12.79 -7.35 -29.54
C GLU A 650 12.43 -6.29 -28.49
N MET A 651 12.69 -5.01 -28.78
CA MET A 651 12.34 -3.90 -27.88
C MET A 651 10.82 -3.83 -27.66
N ASN A 652 10.04 -3.90 -28.74
CA ASN A 652 8.58 -3.85 -28.70
C ASN A 652 8.01 -5.05 -27.91
N SER A 653 8.57 -6.24 -28.10
CA SER A 653 8.18 -7.43 -27.33
C SER A 653 8.46 -7.28 -25.84
N LEU A 654 9.58 -6.67 -25.46
CA LEU A 654 9.93 -6.42 -24.06
C LEU A 654 9.03 -5.35 -23.42
N MET A 655 8.69 -4.29 -24.16
CA MET A 655 7.77 -3.22 -23.72
C MET A 655 6.30 -3.60 -23.74
N ARG A 656 5.99 -4.79 -24.28
CA ARG A 656 4.77 -5.52 -23.97
C ARG A 656 3.45 -4.86 -24.39
N GLY A 657 3.51 -3.88 -25.30
CA GLY A 657 2.37 -3.08 -25.74
C GLY A 657 1.94 -1.97 -24.77
N GLU A 658 2.81 -1.57 -23.82
CA GLU A 658 2.55 -0.48 -22.87
C GLU A 658 3.13 0.85 -23.39
N ILE A 659 2.25 1.75 -23.84
CA ILE A 659 2.64 3.04 -24.43
C ILE A 659 3.42 3.93 -23.45
N HIS A 660 3.20 3.78 -22.14
CA HIS A 660 3.93 4.52 -21.11
C HIS A 660 5.45 4.35 -21.25
N ASN A 661 5.93 3.14 -21.58
CA ASN A 661 7.36 2.88 -21.74
C ASN A 661 7.99 3.72 -22.87
N TYR A 662 7.25 3.95 -23.96
CA TYR A 662 7.67 4.80 -25.07
C TYR A 662 7.63 6.28 -24.68
N GLU A 663 6.58 6.70 -23.97
CA GLU A 663 6.43 8.08 -23.48
C GLU A 663 7.58 8.49 -22.56
N VAL A 664 7.99 7.62 -21.62
CA VAL A 664 9.11 7.91 -20.71
C VAL A 664 10.40 8.18 -21.48
N VAL A 665 10.75 7.31 -22.42
CA VAL A 665 12.00 7.46 -23.21
C VAL A 665 11.90 8.63 -24.18
N ALA A 666 10.72 8.91 -24.75
CA ALA A 666 10.51 10.08 -25.60
C ALA A 666 10.70 11.40 -24.83
N LEU A 667 10.23 11.47 -23.58
CA LEU A 667 10.47 12.62 -22.70
C LEU A 667 11.96 12.82 -22.39
N ASP A 668 12.75 11.75 -22.32
CA ASP A 668 14.21 11.84 -22.15
C ASP A 668 14.90 12.47 -23.37
N TYR A 669 14.47 12.10 -24.58
CA TYR A 669 14.93 12.74 -25.81
C TYR A 669 14.52 14.21 -25.89
N ILE A 670 13.28 14.55 -25.52
CA ILE A 670 12.80 15.94 -25.46
C ILE A 670 13.65 16.75 -24.47
N ALA A 671 13.96 16.18 -23.30
CA ALA A 671 14.81 16.82 -22.30
C ALA A 671 16.24 17.09 -22.81
N ALA A 672 16.74 16.31 -23.76
CA ALA A 672 18.04 16.51 -24.42
C ALA A 672 17.99 17.33 -25.73
N GLY A 673 16.81 17.77 -26.18
CA GLY A 673 16.66 18.51 -27.45
C GLY A 673 16.62 17.64 -28.71
N MET A 674 16.50 16.32 -28.56
CA MET A 674 16.47 15.34 -29.65
C MET A 674 15.04 15.07 -30.09
N TYR A 675 14.34 16.11 -30.53
CA TYR A 675 12.89 16.06 -30.76
C TYR A 675 12.48 15.09 -31.87
N ASP A 676 13.32 14.92 -32.89
CA ASP A 676 13.04 14.01 -34.01
C ASP A 676 13.09 12.55 -33.59
N GLU A 677 14.08 12.18 -32.78
CA GLU A 677 14.13 10.86 -32.15
C GLU A 677 12.94 10.60 -31.21
N ALA A 678 12.51 11.61 -30.45
CA ALA A 678 11.33 11.50 -29.61
C ALA A 678 10.05 11.22 -30.42
N VAL A 679 9.85 11.96 -31.52
CA VAL A 679 8.71 11.75 -32.43
C VAL A 679 8.77 10.36 -33.07
N GLN A 680 9.94 9.96 -33.58
CA GLN A 680 10.13 8.64 -34.19
C GLN A 680 9.81 7.51 -33.20
N LEU A 681 10.25 7.61 -31.95
CA LEU A 681 9.95 6.61 -30.93
C LEU A 681 8.45 6.51 -30.63
N LEU A 682 7.76 7.66 -30.50
CA LEU A 682 6.32 7.68 -30.27
C LEU A 682 5.56 7.10 -31.47
N GLU A 683 6.00 7.38 -32.70
CA GLU A 683 5.44 6.77 -33.91
C GLU A 683 5.58 5.24 -33.91
N GLU A 684 6.71 4.69 -33.46
CA GLU A 684 6.86 3.24 -33.30
C GLU A 684 5.93 2.68 -32.21
N GLY A 685 5.80 3.37 -31.07
CA GLY A 685 4.87 2.98 -30.01
C GLY A 685 3.41 2.97 -30.45
N ILE A 686 2.98 3.99 -31.20
CA ILE A 686 1.62 4.13 -31.74
C ILE A 686 1.24 2.96 -32.67
N LYS A 687 2.21 2.37 -33.38
CA LYS A 687 1.95 1.23 -34.28
C LYS A 687 1.62 -0.06 -33.55
N VAL A 688 2.08 -0.22 -32.31
CA VAL A 688 2.04 -1.50 -31.57
C VAL A 688 1.31 -1.44 -30.23
N CYS A 689 0.97 -0.25 -29.73
CA CYS A 689 0.31 -0.05 -28.45
C CYS A 689 -1.05 0.67 -28.59
N PRO A 690 -2.02 0.39 -27.71
CA PRO A 690 -3.10 1.33 -27.41
C PRO A 690 -2.52 2.67 -26.93
N THR A 691 -3.01 3.77 -27.47
CA THR A 691 -2.48 5.12 -27.19
C THR A 691 -3.33 5.88 -26.17
N THR A 692 -2.74 6.92 -25.59
CA THR A 692 -3.46 7.90 -24.76
C THR A 692 -3.46 9.28 -25.44
N PRO A 693 -4.36 10.20 -25.04
CA PRO A 693 -4.29 11.61 -25.42
C PRO A 693 -2.90 12.22 -25.16
N MET A 694 -2.26 11.86 -24.04
CA MET A 694 -0.93 12.39 -23.67
C MET A 694 0.16 11.97 -24.65
N THR A 695 0.09 10.76 -25.22
CA THR A 695 1.01 10.32 -26.28
C THR A 695 1.06 11.35 -27.42
N PHE A 696 -0.10 11.82 -27.88
CA PHE A 696 -0.22 12.80 -28.96
C PHE A 696 0.14 14.22 -28.50
N TYR A 697 -0.22 14.63 -27.27
CA TYR A 697 0.20 15.93 -26.74
C TYR A 697 1.74 16.02 -26.62
N TYR A 698 2.41 14.97 -26.16
CA TYR A 698 3.88 14.92 -26.13
C TYR A 698 4.49 14.96 -27.52
N MET A 699 3.93 14.21 -28.48
CA MET A 699 4.40 14.22 -29.87
C MET A 699 4.22 15.60 -30.52
N ALA A 700 3.07 16.24 -30.34
CA ALA A 700 2.80 17.59 -30.84
C ALA A 700 3.69 18.63 -30.16
N TRP A 701 3.97 18.48 -28.86
CA TRP A 701 4.91 19.34 -28.15
C TRP A 701 6.34 19.19 -28.68
N ALA A 702 6.80 17.97 -28.93
CA ALA A 702 8.11 17.70 -29.55
C ALA A 702 8.22 18.32 -30.95
N LEU A 703 7.19 18.16 -31.81
CA LEU A 703 7.13 18.81 -33.12
C LEU A 703 7.18 20.34 -33.00
N SER A 704 6.45 20.91 -32.03
CA SER A 704 6.47 22.36 -31.77
C SER A 704 7.87 22.85 -31.41
N LEU A 705 8.57 22.12 -30.53
CA LEU A 705 9.95 22.42 -30.14
C LEU A 705 10.96 22.24 -31.29
N ALA A 706 10.69 21.33 -32.22
CA ALA A 706 11.44 21.13 -33.44
C ALA A 706 11.16 22.18 -34.54
N ASN A 707 10.27 23.15 -34.28
CA ASN A 707 9.76 24.11 -35.27
C ASN A 707 9.11 23.43 -36.50
N LYS A 708 8.48 22.27 -36.30
CA LYS A 708 7.66 21.54 -37.29
C LYS A 708 6.17 21.78 -37.02
N ASP A 709 5.30 21.55 -38.02
CA ASP A 709 3.86 21.77 -37.88
C ASP A 709 3.22 20.71 -36.95
N PRO A 710 2.72 21.07 -35.76
CA PRO A 710 2.14 20.13 -34.81
C PRO A 710 0.61 20.00 -34.95
N LYS A 711 -0.02 20.80 -35.83
CA LYS A 711 -1.46 21.07 -35.79
C LYS A 711 -2.32 19.81 -35.91
N ALA A 712 -2.02 18.96 -36.88
CA ALA A 712 -2.76 17.71 -37.08
C ALA A 712 -2.65 16.78 -35.86
N VAL A 713 -1.51 16.76 -35.18
CA VAL A 713 -1.30 15.92 -34.00
C VAL A 713 -2.06 16.47 -32.79
N PHE A 714 -2.12 17.80 -32.59
CA PHE A 714 -2.97 18.41 -31.58
C PHE A 714 -4.47 18.14 -31.83
N GLU A 715 -4.90 18.13 -33.10
CA GLU A 715 -6.28 17.76 -33.46
C GLU A 715 -6.58 16.29 -33.14
N ILE A 716 -5.62 15.38 -33.35
CA ILE A 716 -5.76 13.97 -32.92
C ILE A 716 -5.87 13.89 -31.39
N ALA A 717 -5.00 14.57 -30.66
CA ALA A 717 -5.01 14.58 -29.18
C ALA A 717 -6.36 15.07 -28.63
N ALA A 718 -6.87 16.19 -29.13
CA ALA A 718 -8.15 16.79 -28.71
C ALA A 718 -9.36 15.87 -28.98
N ASN A 719 -9.30 15.02 -30.01
CA ASN A 719 -10.38 14.10 -30.38
C ASN A 719 -10.22 12.70 -29.77
N HIS A 720 -9.07 12.39 -29.16
CA HIS A 720 -8.82 11.08 -28.54
C HIS A 720 -9.70 10.85 -27.30
N ALA A 721 -10.09 9.60 -27.06
CA ALA A 721 -10.93 9.23 -25.92
C ALA A 721 -10.25 9.60 -24.58
N PRO A 722 -10.95 10.25 -23.63
CA PRO A 722 -10.32 10.75 -22.40
C PRO A 722 -10.21 9.73 -21.28
N GLU A 723 -10.88 8.58 -21.38
CA GLU A 723 -10.90 7.55 -20.36
C GLU A 723 -9.50 7.00 -20.08
N TYR A 724 -9.21 6.70 -18.82
CA TYR A 724 -7.94 6.11 -18.36
C TYR A 724 -6.68 6.94 -18.65
N CYS A 725 -6.83 8.23 -18.98
CA CYS A 725 -5.73 9.16 -19.22
C CYS A 725 -5.56 10.14 -18.04
N PHE A 726 -4.62 9.83 -17.14
CA PHE A 726 -4.40 10.56 -15.88
C PHE A 726 -2.97 11.13 -15.82
N PRO A 727 -2.66 12.23 -16.52
CA PRO A 727 -1.32 12.80 -16.55
C PRO A 727 -0.83 13.28 -15.18
N ASN A 728 0.40 12.88 -14.80
CA ASN A 728 0.99 13.20 -13.49
C ASN A 728 2.49 13.61 -13.54
N ARG A 729 3.02 13.88 -14.74
CA ARG A 729 4.40 14.30 -15.01
C ARG A 729 4.52 15.81 -15.15
N LEU A 730 5.63 16.41 -14.71
CA LEU A 730 5.86 17.86 -14.84
C LEU A 730 5.90 18.32 -16.30
N GLU A 731 6.42 17.46 -17.19
CA GLU A 731 6.47 17.69 -18.63
C GLU A 731 5.07 17.76 -19.26
N ALA A 732 4.06 17.12 -18.65
CA ALA A 732 2.67 17.23 -19.11
C ALA A 732 2.15 18.66 -18.98
N ILE A 733 2.57 19.40 -17.95
CA ILE A 733 2.19 20.82 -17.77
C ILE A 733 2.62 21.61 -19.01
N LEU A 734 3.89 21.49 -19.39
CA LEU A 734 4.44 22.21 -20.55
C LEU A 734 3.75 21.82 -21.86
N ALA A 735 3.54 20.52 -22.09
CA ALA A 735 2.88 20.03 -23.30
C ALA A 735 1.41 20.52 -23.40
N LEU A 736 0.65 20.47 -22.30
CA LEU A 736 -0.75 20.88 -22.25
C LEU A 736 -0.92 22.40 -22.34
N GLU A 737 -0.01 23.19 -21.77
CA GLU A 737 0.00 24.65 -21.94
C GLU A 737 0.26 25.05 -23.40
N VAL A 738 1.17 24.35 -24.10
CA VAL A 738 1.39 24.54 -25.53
C VAL A 738 0.15 24.14 -26.33
N ALA A 739 -0.48 23.01 -25.98
CA ALA A 739 -1.71 22.54 -26.62
C ALA A 739 -2.84 23.57 -26.53
N GLN A 740 -3.07 24.16 -25.34
CA GLN A 740 -4.08 25.19 -25.15
C GLN A 740 -3.82 26.46 -25.97
N LYS A 741 -2.55 26.82 -26.20
CA LYS A 741 -2.17 27.96 -27.05
C LYS A 741 -2.35 27.63 -28.54
N ALA A 742 -1.99 26.41 -28.94
CA ALA A 742 -2.06 25.96 -30.33
C ALA A 742 -3.51 25.70 -30.79
N ASN A 743 -4.36 25.17 -29.91
CA ASN A 743 -5.77 24.89 -30.16
C ASN A 743 -6.66 25.41 -29.00
N PRO A 744 -7.10 26.67 -29.04
CA PRO A 744 -7.97 27.24 -28.01
C PRO A 744 -9.37 26.59 -27.90
N LYS A 745 -9.75 25.72 -28.84
CA LYS A 745 -11.02 24.97 -28.83
C LYS A 745 -10.88 23.56 -28.24
N ASP A 746 -9.70 23.18 -27.80
CA ASP A 746 -9.48 21.91 -27.13
C ASP A 746 -9.99 21.98 -25.69
N ALA A 747 -11.13 21.33 -25.42
CA ALA A 747 -11.68 21.22 -24.06
C ALA A 747 -10.90 20.22 -23.18
N LYS A 748 -10.19 19.25 -23.78
CA LYS A 748 -9.51 18.17 -23.03
C LYS A 748 -8.15 18.59 -22.51
N ALA A 749 -7.39 19.41 -23.24
CA ALA A 749 -6.13 19.96 -22.75
C ALA A 749 -6.25 20.69 -21.38
N PRO A 750 -7.20 21.62 -21.17
CA PRO A 750 -7.41 22.21 -19.86
C PRO A 750 -7.99 21.21 -18.84
N TYR A 751 -8.80 20.22 -19.26
CA TYR A 751 -9.24 19.15 -18.35
C TYR A 751 -8.06 18.35 -17.75
N TYR A 752 -7.15 17.86 -18.59
CA TYR A 752 -5.98 17.10 -18.15
C TYR A 752 -5.05 17.93 -17.27
N LEU A 753 -4.87 19.21 -17.63
CA LEU A 753 -4.06 20.13 -16.84
C LEU A 753 -4.71 20.37 -15.47
N GLY A 754 -6.04 20.48 -15.42
CA GLY A 754 -6.78 20.60 -14.17
C GLY A 754 -6.63 19.37 -13.26
N ASN A 755 -6.67 18.16 -13.84
CA ASN A 755 -6.44 16.92 -13.08
C ASN A 755 -5.03 16.88 -12.45
N LEU A 756 -4.03 17.26 -13.24
CA LEU A 756 -2.64 17.33 -12.76
C LEU A 756 -2.51 18.37 -11.64
N TRP A 757 -3.07 19.57 -11.81
CA TRP A 757 -3.02 20.60 -10.77
C TRP A 757 -3.73 20.17 -9.49
N TYR A 758 -4.86 19.45 -9.59
CA TYR A 758 -5.55 18.92 -8.43
C TYR A 758 -4.70 17.87 -7.70
N ASP A 759 -4.10 16.90 -8.41
CA ASP A 759 -3.12 15.95 -7.86
C ASP A 759 -1.95 16.66 -7.15
N LYS A 760 -1.46 17.77 -7.73
CA LYS A 760 -0.40 18.60 -7.16
C LYS A 760 -0.88 19.56 -6.06
N ARG A 761 -2.14 19.46 -5.63
CA ARG A 761 -2.78 20.30 -4.60
C ARG A 761 -2.79 21.80 -4.94
N GLN A 762 -2.78 22.13 -6.22
CA GLN A 762 -2.90 23.49 -6.75
C GLN A 762 -4.35 23.74 -7.16
N TYR A 763 -5.22 23.87 -6.15
CA TYR A 763 -6.68 23.81 -6.36
C TYR A 763 -7.23 24.96 -7.19
N SER A 764 -6.71 26.17 -7.00
CA SER A 764 -7.16 27.35 -7.75
C SER A 764 -6.91 27.19 -9.25
N GLU A 765 -5.72 26.70 -9.61
CA GLU A 765 -5.32 26.42 -10.98
C GLU A 765 -6.13 25.26 -11.57
N ALA A 766 -6.38 24.22 -10.77
CA ALA A 766 -7.21 23.09 -11.16
C ALA A 766 -8.64 23.52 -11.52
N ILE A 767 -9.28 24.29 -10.63
CA ILE A 767 -10.64 24.81 -10.81
C ILE A 767 -10.72 25.69 -12.05
N ASN A 768 -9.80 26.65 -12.21
CA ASN A 768 -9.76 27.52 -13.39
C ASN A 768 -9.62 26.73 -14.70
N CYS A 769 -8.80 25.68 -14.70
CA CYS A 769 -8.62 24.81 -15.86
C CYS A 769 -9.90 24.01 -16.17
N TRP A 770 -10.56 23.45 -15.16
CA TRP A 770 -11.82 22.73 -15.35
C TRP A 770 -12.97 23.65 -15.76
N GLU A 771 -13.07 24.85 -15.22
CA GLU A 771 -14.06 25.86 -15.66
C GLU A 771 -13.85 26.22 -17.13
N LYS A 772 -12.61 26.48 -17.54
CA LYS A 772 -12.27 26.71 -18.95
C LYS A 772 -12.62 25.52 -19.84
N SER A 773 -12.45 24.29 -19.36
CA SER A 773 -12.86 23.08 -20.09
C SER A 773 -14.37 23.06 -20.32
N VAL A 774 -15.17 23.36 -19.28
CA VAL A 774 -16.64 23.44 -19.36
C VAL A 774 -17.13 24.61 -20.23
N GLU A 775 -16.42 25.74 -20.23
CA GLU A 775 -16.72 26.87 -21.12
C GLU A 775 -16.58 26.49 -22.60
N ILE A 776 -15.67 25.57 -22.93
CA ILE A 776 -15.44 25.09 -24.30
C ILE A 776 -16.40 23.94 -24.65
N ASP A 777 -16.58 22.97 -23.74
CA ASP A 777 -17.49 21.84 -23.88
C ASP A 777 -18.22 21.54 -22.56
N ASP A 778 -19.48 21.97 -22.49
CA ASP A 778 -20.33 21.81 -21.31
C ASP A 778 -21.02 20.44 -21.23
N LYS A 779 -20.70 19.51 -22.15
CA LYS A 779 -21.24 18.16 -22.25
C LYS A 779 -20.26 17.07 -21.82
N PHE A 780 -19.15 17.44 -21.20
CA PHE A 780 -18.15 16.50 -20.71
C PHE A 780 -18.42 16.10 -19.23
N PRO A 781 -19.00 14.91 -18.94
CA PRO A 781 -19.47 14.57 -17.59
C PRO A 781 -18.35 14.53 -16.54
N THR A 782 -17.18 14.00 -16.91
CA THR A 782 -16.05 13.84 -15.99
C THR A 782 -15.52 15.18 -15.46
N VAL A 783 -15.48 16.23 -16.30
CA VAL A 783 -15.05 17.56 -15.86
C VAL A 783 -16.05 18.16 -14.89
N LEU A 784 -17.36 18.03 -15.18
CA LEU A 784 -18.43 18.50 -14.31
C LEU A 784 -18.38 17.80 -12.95
N ARG A 785 -18.16 16.48 -12.93
CA ARG A 785 -17.93 15.71 -11.71
C ARG A 785 -16.71 16.22 -10.92
N ASN A 786 -15.60 16.52 -11.59
CA ASN A 786 -14.40 17.07 -10.95
C ASN A 786 -14.63 18.49 -10.40
N LEU A 787 -15.37 19.34 -11.09
CA LEU A 787 -15.80 20.64 -10.57
C LEU A 787 -16.67 20.48 -9.33
N SER A 788 -17.65 19.57 -9.34
CA SER A 788 -18.46 19.28 -8.14
C SER A 788 -17.58 18.95 -6.94
N LEU A 789 -16.58 18.08 -7.13
CA LEU A 789 -15.62 17.71 -6.10
C LEU A 789 -14.88 18.93 -5.53
N ALA A 790 -14.33 19.78 -6.39
CA ALA A 790 -13.59 20.97 -5.94
C ALA A 790 -14.48 22.03 -5.28
N TYR A 791 -15.69 22.25 -5.82
CA TYR A 791 -16.64 23.21 -5.29
C TYR A 791 -17.12 22.83 -3.89
N PHE A 792 -17.33 21.54 -3.63
CA PHE A 792 -17.67 21.05 -2.30
C PHE A 792 -16.45 21.11 -1.37
N ASN A 793 -15.37 20.40 -1.69
CA ASN A 793 -14.24 20.20 -0.77
C ASN A 793 -13.43 21.48 -0.52
N LYS A 794 -13.24 22.34 -1.53
CA LYS A 794 -12.26 23.43 -1.47
C LYS A 794 -12.89 24.82 -1.45
N LEU A 795 -14.07 24.99 -2.05
CA LEU A 795 -14.77 26.28 -2.09
C LEU A 795 -15.98 26.38 -1.14
N GLN A 796 -16.41 25.27 -0.51
CA GLN A 796 -17.58 25.22 0.37
C GLN A 796 -18.86 25.77 -0.30
N GLN A 797 -19.03 25.50 -1.61
CA GLN A 797 -20.20 25.92 -2.40
C GLN A 797 -21.07 24.70 -2.73
N GLU A 798 -21.84 24.27 -1.73
CA GLU A 798 -22.63 23.05 -1.74
C GLU A 798 -23.67 23.01 -2.89
N GLU A 799 -24.44 24.08 -3.09
CA GLU A 799 -25.50 24.07 -4.11
C GLU A 799 -24.93 23.95 -5.53
N LYS A 800 -23.78 24.58 -5.79
CA LYS A 800 -23.11 24.47 -7.09
C LYS A 800 -22.51 23.08 -7.30
N ALA A 801 -21.95 22.47 -6.25
CA ALA A 801 -21.46 21.11 -6.33
C ALA A 801 -22.58 20.15 -6.78
N VAL A 802 -23.74 20.23 -6.11
CA VAL A 802 -24.92 19.43 -6.49
C VAL A 802 -25.34 19.68 -7.94
N GLN A 803 -25.45 20.94 -8.36
CA GLN A 803 -25.83 21.27 -9.74
C GLN A 803 -24.87 20.66 -10.78
N TYR A 804 -23.57 20.72 -10.54
CA TYR A 804 -22.59 20.15 -11.45
C TYR A 804 -22.67 18.62 -11.50
N LEU A 805 -22.84 17.95 -10.36
CA LEU A 805 -22.90 16.50 -10.29
C LEU A 805 -24.22 15.93 -10.84
N GLU A 806 -25.35 16.60 -10.57
CA GLU A 806 -26.64 16.31 -11.21
C GLU A 806 -26.54 16.47 -12.74
N LYS A 807 -25.89 17.55 -13.23
CA LYS A 807 -25.64 17.74 -14.66
C LYS A 807 -24.75 16.62 -15.22
N ALA A 808 -23.66 16.27 -14.55
CA ALA A 808 -22.78 15.17 -14.95
C ALA A 808 -23.57 13.86 -15.10
N PHE A 809 -24.37 13.49 -14.10
CA PHE A 809 -25.20 12.28 -14.16
C PHE A 809 -26.27 12.36 -15.25
N SER A 810 -26.86 13.54 -15.49
CA SER A 810 -27.85 13.72 -16.57
C SER A 810 -27.28 13.51 -17.98
N LEU A 811 -25.97 13.76 -18.14
CA LEU A 811 -25.26 13.57 -19.42
C LEU A 811 -24.82 12.10 -19.61
N ASP A 812 -24.55 11.39 -18.52
CA ASP A 812 -24.24 9.96 -18.51
C ASP A 812 -24.97 9.21 -17.38
N THR A 813 -26.22 8.83 -17.66
CA THR A 813 -27.08 8.08 -16.73
C THR A 813 -26.73 6.58 -16.65
N SER A 814 -25.61 6.15 -17.26
CA SER A 814 -25.09 4.78 -17.17
C SER A 814 -23.92 4.64 -16.18
N ASP A 815 -23.40 5.76 -15.69
CA ASP A 815 -22.25 5.79 -14.79
C ASP A 815 -22.67 5.53 -13.34
N SER A 816 -22.47 4.29 -12.87
CA SER A 816 -22.79 3.87 -11.50
C SER A 816 -21.91 4.55 -10.45
N ARG A 817 -20.71 5.01 -10.82
CA ARG A 817 -19.81 5.77 -9.94
C ARG A 817 -20.36 7.18 -9.71
N ILE A 818 -20.80 7.88 -10.76
CA ILE A 818 -21.41 9.21 -10.61
C ILE A 818 -22.72 9.12 -9.81
N LEU A 819 -23.53 8.08 -10.03
CA LEU A 819 -24.73 7.83 -9.21
C LEU A 819 -24.37 7.69 -7.72
N MET A 820 -23.37 6.87 -7.42
CA MET A 820 -22.87 6.64 -6.06
C MET A 820 -22.41 7.95 -5.40
N GLU A 821 -21.57 8.72 -6.10
CA GLU A 821 -21.02 9.98 -5.58
C GLU A 821 -22.12 11.03 -5.35
N LEU A 822 -23.14 11.06 -6.21
CA LEU A 822 -24.28 11.96 -6.08
C LEU A 822 -25.14 11.61 -4.86
N ASP A 823 -25.44 10.33 -4.63
CA ASP A 823 -26.16 9.92 -3.44
C ASP A 823 -25.36 10.16 -2.14
N GLN A 824 -24.04 9.95 -2.17
CA GLN A 824 -23.17 10.34 -1.05
C GLN A 824 -23.22 11.85 -0.78
N LEU A 825 -23.21 12.69 -1.83
CA LEU A 825 -23.35 14.14 -1.66
C LEU A 825 -24.73 14.50 -1.08
N TYR A 826 -25.81 13.88 -1.55
CA TYR A 826 -27.15 14.06 -0.97
C TYR A 826 -27.22 13.65 0.51
N LYS A 827 -26.55 12.56 0.88
CA LYS A 827 -26.42 12.11 2.27
C LYS A 827 -25.76 13.18 3.13
N ARG A 828 -24.62 13.72 2.67
CA ARG A 828 -23.86 14.78 3.35
C ARG A 828 -24.68 16.05 3.56
N LEU A 829 -25.51 16.39 2.58
CA LEU A 829 -26.43 17.54 2.63
C LEU A 829 -27.75 17.24 3.34
N CYS A 830 -27.85 16.11 4.05
CA CYS A 830 -29.01 15.71 4.83
C CYS A 830 -30.33 15.71 4.04
N LYS A 831 -30.28 15.37 2.75
CA LYS A 831 -31.51 15.22 1.94
C LYS A 831 -32.43 14.15 2.56
N PRO A 832 -33.76 14.32 2.51
CA PRO A 832 -34.70 13.36 3.08
C PRO A 832 -34.49 11.93 2.56
N HIS A 833 -34.53 10.95 3.45
CA HIS A 833 -34.32 9.54 3.10
C HIS A 833 -35.29 9.04 2.02
N SER A 834 -36.53 9.51 2.02
CA SER A 834 -37.53 9.17 1.00
C SER A 834 -37.17 9.69 -0.40
N GLU A 835 -36.56 10.88 -0.49
CA GLU A 835 -36.09 11.45 -1.76
C GLU A 835 -34.90 10.65 -2.29
N ARG A 836 -33.92 10.35 -1.43
CA ARG A 836 -32.75 9.54 -1.77
C ARG A 836 -33.15 8.13 -2.21
N PHE A 837 -34.04 7.49 -1.46
CA PHE A 837 -34.57 6.17 -1.79
C PHE A 837 -35.27 6.16 -3.15
N ALA A 838 -36.19 7.10 -3.41
CA ALA A 838 -36.90 7.18 -4.68
C ALA A 838 -35.95 7.45 -5.86
N PHE A 839 -34.89 8.24 -5.64
CA PHE A 839 -33.85 8.47 -6.63
C PHE A 839 -33.08 7.20 -6.98
N LEU A 840 -32.56 6.47 -5.97
CA LEU A 840 -31.85 5.21 -6.21
C LEU A 840 -32.76 4.10 -6.77
N GLU A 841 -34.01 4.03 -6.33
CA GLU A 841 -35.01 3.07 -6.84
C GLU A 841 -35.22 3.23 -8.35
N LYS A 842 -35.29 4.48 -8.84
CA LYS A 842 -35.38 4.78 -10.29
C LYS A 842 -34.17 4.27 -11.08
N HIS A 843 -33.02 4.15 -10.43
CA HIS A 843 -31.74 3.77 -11.04
C HIS A 843 -31.22 2.42 -10.51
N PHE A 844 -32.12 1.54 -10.04
CA PHE A 844 -31.76 0.31 -9.35
C PHE A 844 -30.81 -0.62 -10.14
N ASN A 845 -30.88 -0.63 -11.47
CA ASN A 845 -29.95 -1.39 -12.32
C ASN A 845 -28.48 -0.97 -12.17
N LEU A 846 -28.21 0.29 -11.81
CA LEU A 846 -26.86 0.77 -11.50
C LEU A 846 -26.51 0.47 -10.04
N VAL A 847 -27.48 0.56 -9.13
CA VAL A 847 -27.34 0.20 -7.70
C VAL A 847 -26.83 -1.24 -7.59
N THR A 848 -27.37 -2.19 -8.35
CA THR A 848 -26.97 -3.59 -8.28
C THR A 848 -25.54 -3.87 -8.77
N GLN A 849 -24.91 -2.95 -9.51
CA GLN A 849 -23.57 -3.13 -10.04
C GLN A 849 -22.46 -2.93 -9.00
N ARG A 850 -22.77 -2.31 -7.86
CA ARG A 850 -21.78 -1.94 -6.85
C ARG A 850 -22.28 -2.26 -5.43
N ASP A 851 -21.40 -2.78 -4.59
CA ASP A 851 -21.74 -3.16 -3.21
C ASP A 851 -22.03 -1.94 -2.33
N ASP A 852 -21.31 -0.84 -2.54
CA ASP A 852 -21.43 0.38 -1.75
C ASP A 852 -22.82 1.04 -1.89
N VAL A 853 -23.29 1.24 -3.12
CA VAL A 853 -24.62 1.81 -3.38
C VAL A 853 -25.73 0.82 -3.01
N TYR A 854 -25.52 -0.48 -3.25
CA TYR A 854 -26.48 -1.50 -2.87
C TYR A 854 -26.69 -1.55 -1.34
N LEU A 855 -25.61 -1.47 -0.57
CA LEU A 855 -25.67 -1.38 0.88
C LEU A 855 -26.33 -0.06 1.33
N GLU A 856 -26.07 1.06 0.67
CA GLU A 856 -26.72 2.33 0.98
C GLU A 856 -28.23 2.28 0.69
N PHE A 857 -28.66 1.59 -0.38
CA PHE A 857 -30.08 1.36 -0.65
C PHE A 857 -30.76 0.52 0.45
N ALA A 858 -30.09 -0.54 0.93
CA ALA A 858 -30.56 -1.32 2.08
C ALA A 858 -30.57 -0.48 3.39
N THR A 859 -29.59 0.41 3.56
CA THR A 859 -29.53 1.36 4.67
C THR A 859 -30.72 2.32 4.65
N LEU A 860 -31.09 2.85 3.49
CA LEU A 860 -32.29 3.70 3.34
C LEU A 860 -33.57 2.91 3.62
N CYS A 861 -33.65 1.63 3.26
CA CYS A 861 -34.76 0.77 3.66
C CYS A 861 -34.89 0.70 5.18
N ASN A 862 -33.77 0.46 5.89
CA ASN A 862 -33.74 0.46 7.35
C ASN A 862 -34.16 1.81 7.94
N GLN A 863 -33.66 2.92 7.41
CA GLN A 863 -33.98 4.27 7.89
C GLN A 863 -35.42 4.70 7.61
N LEU A 864 -36.11 4.05 6.67
CA LEU A 864 -37.53 4.27 6.36
C LEU A 864 -38.45 3.26 7.09
N GLY A 865 -37.91 2.36 7.93
CA GLY A 865 -38.67 1.33 8.63
C GLY A 865 -39.02 0.11 7.77
N ASN A 866 -38.48 0.00 6.56
CA ASN A 866 -38.70 -1.14 5.66
C ASN A 866 -37.71 -2.29 5.96
N TYR A 867 -37.67 -2.74 7.23
CA TYR A 867 -36.67 -3.71 7.72
C TYR A 867 -36.71 -5.06 6.99
N ALA A 868 -37.90 -5.57 6.69
CA ALA A 868 -38.05 -6.83 5.95
C ALA A 868 -37.42 -6.76 4.55
N LYS A 869 -37.52 -5.60 3.88
CA LYS A 869 -36.89 -5.40 2.57
C LYS A 869 -35.37 -5.30 2.67
N ALA A 870 -34.87 -4.65 3.72
CA ALA A 870 -33.43 -4.60 3.99
C ALA A 870 -32.84 -6.00 4.23
N ILE A 871 -33.53 -6.84 5.02
CA ILE A 871 -33.14 -8.24 5.25
C ILE A 871 -33.10 -9.01 3.92
N GLU A 872 -34.16 -8.91 3.10
CA GLU A 872 -34.20 -9.56 1.78
C GLU A 872 -32.99 -9.13 0.92
N LEU A 873 -32.72 -7.83 0.83
CA LEU A 873 -31.63 -7.32 0.00
C LEU A 873 -30.26 -7.82 0.47
N ILE A 874 -30.00 -7.78 1.78
CA ILE A 874 -28.72 -8.17 2.38
C ILE A 874 -28.49 -9.68 2.25
N ASP A 875 -29.51 -10.50 2.52
CA ASP A 875 -29.38 -11.96 2.53
C ASP A 875 -29.21 -12.56 1.12
N HIS A 876 -29.67 -11.86 0.07
CA HIS A 876 -29.55 -12.33 -1.33
C HIS A 876 -28.27 -11.88 -2.05
N ARG A 877 -27.44 -11.04 -1.43
CA ARG A 877 -26.21 -10.52 -2.04
C ARG A 877 -24.97 -11.11 -1.38
N ILE A 878 -23.96 -11.39 -2.21
CA ILE A 878 -22.58 -11.65 -1.78
C ILE A 878 -21.86 -10.31 -1.78
N PHE A 879 -21.36 -9.89 -0.61
CA PHE A 879 -20.63 -8.63 -0.45
C PHE A 879 -19.12 -8.87 -0.47
N HIS A 880 -18.39 -7.95 -1.07
CA HIS A 880 -16.92 -7.93 -1.14
C HIS A 880 -16.40 -6.72 -0.36
N PRO A 881 -16.07 -6.89 0.94
CA PRO A 881 -15.55 -5.78 1.73
C PRO A 881 -14.15 -5.37 1.27
N TRP A 882 -13.87 -4.07 1.37
CA TRP A 882 -12.50 -3.56 1.34
C TRP A 882 -11.77 -3.90 2.64
N GLU A 883 -10.46 -4.11 2.58
CA GLU A 883 -9.65 -4.22 3.81
C GLU A 883 -9.84 -2.97 4.67
N GLY A 884 -10.26 -3.16 5.92
CA GLY A 884 -10.58 -2.11 6.88
C GLY A 884 -12.02 -1.56 6.74
N GLY A 885 -12.73 -1.89 5.67
CA GLY A 885 -14.12 -1.48 5.42
C GLY A 885 -15.15 -2.31 6.20
N GLU A 886 -14.67 -3.20 7.08
CA GLU A 886 -15.48 -4.17 7.79
C GLU A 886 -16.44 -3.51 8.79
N GLY A 887 -17.47 -4.25 9.18
CA GLY A 887 -18.50 -3.84 10.12
C GLY A 887 -19.66 -3.07 9.49
N LYS A 888 -19.55 -2.60 8.24
CA LYS A 888 -20.63 -1.88 7.55
C LYS A 888 -21.80 -2.79 7.18
N VAL A 889 -21.50 -3.90 6.49
CA VAL A 889 -22.53 -4.87 6.08
C VAL A 889 -23.13 -5.56 7.31
N PRO A 890 -22.33 -6.09 8.27
CA PRO A 890 -22.89 -6.67 9.50
C PRO A 890 -23.73 -5.69 10.32
N ALA A 891 -23.36 -4.40 10.37
CA ALA A 891 -24.16 -3.40 11.07
C ALA A 891 -25.57 -3.25 10.47
N GLN A 892 -25.72 -3.23 9.14
CA GLN A 892 -27.03 -3.17 8.50
C GLN A 892 -27.80 -4.49 8.65
N TYR A 893 -27.10 -5.62 8.54
CA TYR A 893 -27.65 -6.96 8.77
C TYR A 893 -28.29 -7.08 10.17
N GLN A 894 -27.55 -6.67 11.19
CA GLN A 894 -28.00 -6.73 12.59
C GLN A 894 -29.10 -5.71 12.89
N LEU A 895 -28.95 -4.47 12.41
CA LEU A 895 -29.92 -3.41 12.67
C LEU A 895 -31.31 -3.76 12.14
N ALA A 896 -31.41 -4.27 10.90
CA ALA A 896 -32.67 -4.64 10.29
C ALA A 896 -33.42 -5.70 11.11
N ARG A 897 -32.69 -6.71 11.60
CA ARG A 897 -33.23 -7.82 12.40
C ARG A 897 -33.64 -7.39 13.80
N VAL A 898 -32.82 -6.58 14.47
CA VAL A 898 -33.13 -6.07 15.82
C VAL A 898 -34.37 -5.19 15.80
N GLU A 899 -34.47 -4.26 14.85
CA GLU A 899 -35.63 -3.37 14.78
C GLU A 899 -36.92 -4.12 14.38
N LEU A 900 -36.84 -5.08 13.46
CA LEU A 900 -37.98 -5.96 13.15
C LEU A 900 -38.38 -6.84 14.35
N ALA A 901 -37.40 -7.35 15.11
CA ALA A 901 -37.66 -8.08 16.35
C ALA A 901 -38.37 -7.19 17.37
N LYS A 902 -37.95 -5.93 17.54
CA LYS A 902 -38.62 -4.95 18.42
C LYS A 902 -40.08 -4.70 18.00
N GLU A 903 -40.38 -4.67 16.70
CA GLU A 903 -41.78 -4.58 16.24
C GLU A 903 -42.61 -5.81 16.65
N HIS A 904 -42.05 -7.02 16.51
CA HIS A 904 -42.70 -8.25 16.97
C HIS A 904 -42.89 -8.26 18.50
N LEU A 905 -41.88 -7.84 19.26
CA LEU A 905 -41.97 -7.69 20.71
C LEU A 905 -43.09 -6.72 21.12
N ALA A 906 -43.21 -5.57 20.45
CA ALA A 906 -44.28 -4.62 20.68
C ALA A 906 -45.68 -5.21 20.39
N LYS A 907 -45.78 -6.10 19.39
CA LYS A 907 -47.00 -6.86 19.06
C LYS A 907 -47.22 -8.10 19.95
N LYS A 908 -46.30 -8.40 20.87
CA LYS A 908 -46.26 -9.62 21.72
C LYS A 908 -46.08 -10.92 20.92
N GLU A 909 -45.49 -10.82 19.75
CA GLU A 909 -45.10 -11.92 18.85
C GLU A 909 -43.69 -12.42 19.22
N PHE A 910 -43.54 -12.91 20.45
CA PHE A 910 -42.21 -13.21 21.03
C PHE A 910 -41.48 -14.34 20.30
N GLU A 911 -42.21 -15.36 19.84
CA GLU A 911 -41.64 -16.49 19.10
C GLU A 911 -41.03 -16.07 17.76
N GLN A 912 -41.57 -15.01 17.15
CA GLN A 912 -41.08 -14.44 15.90
C GLN A 912 -39.84 -13.55 16.10
N ALA A 913 -39.71 -12.91 17.27
CA ALA A 913 -38.56 -12.05 17.59
C ALA A 913 -37.28 -12.84 17.90
N ILE A 914 -37.38 -14.00 18.56
CA ILE A 914 -36.23 -14.82 18.98
C ILE A 914 -35.32 -15.24 17.81
N PRO A 915 -35.80 -15.81 16.69
CA PRO A 915 -34.91 -16.23 15.60
C PRO A 915 -34.14 -15.06 15.00
N LEU A 916 -34.78 -13.91 14.78
CA LEU A 916 -34.14 -12.69 14.26
C LEU A 916 -32.98 -12.23 15.16
N LEU A 917 -33.16 -12.27 16.48
CA LEU A 917 -32.12 -11.87 17.43
C LEU A 917 -30.98 -12.89 17.54
N LYS A 918 -31.28 -14.20 17.36
CA LYS A 918 -30.25 -15.25 17.32
C LYS A 918 -29.41 -15.16 16.05
N GLU A 919 -30.02 -14.83 14.92
CA GLU A 919 -29.30 -14.58 13.67
C GLU A 919 -28.22 -13.50 13.82
N CYS A 920 -28.45 -12.45 14.62
CA CYS A 920 -27.45 -11.40 14.87
C CYS A 920 -26.15 -11.89 15.53
N LEU A 921 -26.15 -13.07 16.17
CA LEU A 921 -25.00 -13.64 16.88
C LEU A 921 -24.03 -14.38 15.94
N GLU A 922 -24.45 -14.68 14.72
CA GLU A 922 -23.69 -15.44 13.71
C GLU A 922 -23.62 -14.64 12.40
N TYR A 923 -22.45 -14.64 11.74
CA TYR A 923 -22.28 -13.94 10.47
C TYR A 923 -22.34 -14.94 9.31
N PRO A 924 -23.38 -14.88 8.45
CA PRO A 924 -23.44 -15.74 7.28
C PRO A 924 -22.36 -15.34 6.26
N HIS A 925 -21.90 -16.31 5.47
CA HIS A 925 -20.76 -16.13 4.57
C HIS A 925 -20.99 -15.04 3.51
N ASN A 926 -22.23 -14.79 3.12
CA ASN A 926 -22.56 -13.80 2.09
C ASN A 926 -22.27 -12.36 2.52
N LEU A 927 -22.07 -12.09 3.82
CA LEU A 927 -21.65 -10.77 4.29
C LEU A 927 -20.19 -10.44 3.91
N GLY A 928 -19.40 -11.44 3.52
CA GLY A 928 -17.98 -11.27 3.17
C GLY A 928 -17.05 -11.04 4.36
N GLU A 929 -17.56 -11.07 5.59
CA GLU A 929 -16.83 -10.73 6.82
C GLU A 929 -17.07 -11.76 7.92
N GLY A 930 -16.09 -11.91 8.81
CA GLY A 930 -16.20 -12.75 10.00
C GLY A 930 -16.21 -11.94 11.28
N LYS A 931 -16.69 -12.54 12.38
CA LYS A 931 -16.81 -11.85 13.66
C LYS A 931 -15.46 -11.78 14.38
N LEU A 932 -15.14 -10.61 14.94
CA LEU A 932 -13.94 -10.44 15.78
C LEU A 932 -14.13 -11.12 17.14
N SER A 933 -13.04 -11.71 17.66
CA SER A 933 -13.02 -12.26 19.01
C SER A 933 -13.31 -11.16 20.04
N GLY A 934 -14.26 -11.41 20.96
CA GLY A 934 -14.65 -10.43 21.98
C GLY A 934 -15.62 -9.33 21.51
N ALA A 935 -16.27 -9.49 20.34
CA ALA A 935 -17.32 -8.58 19.89
C ALA A 935 -18.44 -8.41 20.95
N GLN A 936 -18.91 -7.18 21.14
CA GLN A 936 -19.88 -6.81 22.18
C GLN A 936 -21.32 -6.93 21.67
N GLU A 937 -22.15 -7.77 22.30
CA GLU A 937 -23.47 -8.22 21.81
C GLU A 937 -24.62 -7.93 22.79
N ASN A 938 -24.41 -6.92 23.62
CA ASN A 938 -25.23 -6.62 24.79
C ASN A 938 -26.70 -6.32 24.43
N ASP A 939 -26.94 -5.64 23.32
CA ASP A 939 -28.26 -5.32 22.77
C ASP A 939 -29.04 -6.57 22.35
N PHE A 940 -28.41 -7.49 21.62
CA PHE A 940 -29.07 -8.72 21.14
C PHE A 940 -29.45 -9.60 22.33
N HIS A 941 -28.53 -9.76 23.28
CA HIS A 941 -28.78 -10.50 24.52
C HIS A 941 -29.86 -9.83 25.37
N TYR A 942 -29.87 -8.50 25.49
CA TYR A 942 -30.91 -7.78 26.23
C TYR A 942 -32.31 -8.07 25.65
N TRP A 943 -32.46 -7.92 24.33
CA TRP A 943 -33.74 -8.15 23.67
C TRP A 943 -34.15 -9.62 23.65
N LEU A 944 -33.21 -10.56 23.59
CA LEU A 944 -33.50 -11.99 23.79
C LEU A 944 -34.07 -12.23 25.18
N GLY A 945 -33.48 -11.62 26.20
CA GLY A 945 -34.01 -11.71 27.56
C GLY A 945 -35.45 -11.17 27.67
N CYS A 946 -35.74 -10.03 27.02
CA CYS A 946 -37.09 -9.48 26.94
C CYS A 946 -38.08 -10.39 26.19
N ALA A 947 -37.63 -11.06 25.12
CA ALA A 947 -38.47 -12.01 24.38
C ALA A 947 -38.86 -13.23 25.22
N TYR A 948 -37.88 -13.83 25.92
CA TYR A 948 -38.13 -14.97 26.81
C TYR A 948 -38.93 -14.59 28.05
N GLU A 949 -38.75 -13.39 28.60
CA GLU A 949 -39.61 -12.84 29.65
C GLU A 949 -41.08 -12.80 29.17
N GLY A 950 -41.32 -12.35 27.93
CA GLY A 950 -42.64 -12.34 27.31
C GLY A 950 -43.27 -13.73 27.11
N LEU A 951 -42.44 -14.77 26.96
CA LEU A 951 -42.86 -16.18 26.93
C LEU A 951 -42.96 -16.83 28.31
N GLU A 952 -42.81 -16.05 29.39
CA GLU A 952 -42.79 -16.54 30.78
C GLU A 952 -41.63 -17.51 31.09
N GLN A 953 -40.57 -17.51 30.26
CA GLN A 953 -39.36 -18.34 30.41
C GLN A 953 -38.25 -17.58 31.15
N MET A 954 -38.47 -17.32 32.43
CA MET A 954 -37.62 -16.43 33.24
C MET A 954 -36.17 -16.91 33.42
N ASP A 955 -35.91 -18.22 33.39
CA ASP A 955 -34.55 -18.76 33.51
C ASP A 955 -33.69 -18.40 32.29
N GLU A 956 -34.24 -18.55 31.08
CA GLU A 956 -33.57 -18.12 29.86
C GLU A 956 -33.48 -16.58 29.79
N ALA A 957 -34.53 -15.86 30.22
CA ALA A 957 -34.49 -14.41 30.28
C ALA A 957 -33.33 -13.90 31.14
N ARG A 958 -33.18 -14.45 32.35
CA ARG A 958 -32.08 -14.11 33.26
C ARG A 958 -30.72 -14.46 32.67
N LYS A 959 -30.56 -15.63 32.07
CA LYS A 959 -29.31 -16.05 31.41
C LYS A 959 -28.86 -15.04 30.35
N TYR A 960 -29.77 -14.58 29.49
CA TYR A 960 -29.42 -13.60 28.47
C TYR A 960 -29.14 -12.21 29.05
N TRP A 961 -29.83 -11.77 30.11
CA TRP A 961 -29.46 -10.52 30.79
C TRP A 961 -28.12 -10.60 31.51
N GLU A 962 -27.74 -11.76 32.06
CA GLU A 962 -26.39 -11.97 32.61
C GLU A 962 -25.30 -11.86 31.54
N LEU A 963 -25.55 -12.40 30.33
CA LEU A 963 -24.65 -12.18 29.19
C LEU A 963 -24.62 -10.71 28.76
N ALA A 964 -25.78 -10.03 28.76
CA ALA A 964 -25.90 -8.64 28.32
C ALA A 964 -25.25 -7.63 29.26
N LYS A 965 -25.04 -7.93 30.55
CA LYS A 965 -24.41 -7.00 31.50
C LYS A 965 -22.87 -6.97 31.41
N ASP A 966 -22.26 -8.04 30.88
CA ASP A 966 -20.81 -8.22 30.87
C ASP A 966 -20.17 -7.60 29.61
N GLY A 967 -18.87 -7.32 29.68
CA GLY A 967 -18.10 -6.71 28.59
C GLY A 967 -17.43 -5.38 28.95
N ASN A 968 -16.85 -4.71 27.95
CA ASN A 968 -16.22 -3.42 28.15
C ASN A 968 -17.29 -2.37 28.51
N SER A 969 -17.00 -1.52 29.49
CA SER A 969 -17.93 -0.49 29.99
C SER A 969 -17.37 0.93 29.92
N GLU A 970 -16.24 1.11 29.24
CA GLU A 970 -15.61 2.41 29.03
C GLU A 970 -16.07 3.02 27.70
N PRO A 971 -16.71 4.20 27.70
CA PRO A 971 -17.06 4.90 26.47
C PRO A 971 -15.82 5.32 25.67
N ALA A 972 -15.93 5.27 24.35
CA ALA A 972 -14.88 5.68 23.42
C ALA A 972 -15.44 6.62 22.33
N ALA A 973 -14.56 7.40 21.71
CA ALA A 973 -14.89 8.12 20.49
C ALA A 973 -15.20 7.10 19.37
N ALA A 974 -16.19 7.36 18.53
CA ALA A 974 -16.56 6.47 17.42
C ALA A 974 -15.86 6.90 16.12
N ILE A 975 -14.54 6.67 16.06
CA ILE A 975 -13.72 7.07 14.91
C ILE A 975 -13.50 5.88 13.97
N PHE A 976 -13.22 4.70 14.52
CA PHE A 976 -12.98 3.46 13.79
C PHE A 976 -14.17 2.50 13.88
N TYR A 977 -14.30 1.60 12.91
CA TYR A 977 -15.42 0.65 12.83
C TYR A 977 -15.43 -0.38 13.97
N ASN A 978 -14.25 -0.67 14.54
CA ASN A 978 -14.06 -1.61 15.63
C ASN A 978 -14.05 -0.93 17.02
N ASP A 979 -14.35 0.37 17.09
CA ASP A 979 -14.58 1.06 18.35
C ASP A 979 -15.90 0.60 18.96
N GLN A 980 -15.94 0.51 20.29
CA GLN A 980 -17.15 0.08 20.98
C GLN A 980 -18.26 1.11 20.80
N LYS A 981 -19.40 0.67 20.27
CA LYS A 981 -20.58 1.51 20.12
C LYS A 981 -21.22 1.80 21.49
N PRO A 982 -21.65 3.05 21.76
CA PRO A 982 -22.11 3.47 23.09
C PRO A 982 -23.44 2.85 23.51
N ASP A 983 -24.24 2.39 22.54
CA ASP A 983 -25.47 1.64 22.78
C ASP A 983 -25.22 0.33 23.53
N LYS A 984 -24.08 -0.34 23.29
CA LYS A 984 -23.72 -1.57 24.03
C LYS A 984 -23.66 -1.33 25.54
N ILE A 985 -23.09 -0.20 25.97
CA ILE A 985 -23.03 0.23 27.38
C ILE A 985 -24.43 0.58 27.91
N PHE A 986 -25.28 1.18 27.08
CA PHE A 986 -26.67 1.46 27.44
C PHE A 986 -27.45 0.15 27.70
N TYR A 987 -27.31 -0.86 26.84
CA TYR A 987 -27.97 -2.15 27.02
C TYR A 987 -27.41 -2.97 28.20
N GLN A 988 -26.12 -2.83 28.54
CA GLN A 988 -25.58 -3.35 29.81
C GLN A 988 -26.36 -2.77 31.00
N GLY A 989 -26.56 -1.44 31.02
CA GLY A 989 -27.33 -0.77 32.05
C GLY A 989 -28.78 -1.27 32.13
N LEU A 990 -29.45 -1.42 30.98
CA LEU A 990 -30.82 -1.96 30.95
C LEU A 990 -30.92 -3.41 31.42
N ALA A 991 -29.95 -4.26 31.09
CA ALA A 991 -29.87 -5.63 31.57
C ALA A 991 -29.66 -5.69 33.09
N LEU A 992 -28.79 -4.84 33.65
CA LEU A 992 -28.60 -4.70 35.09
C LEU A 992 -29.88 -4.28 35.81
N LEU A 993 -30.68 -3.38 35.21
CA LEU A 993 -32.00 -3.04 35.75
C LEU A 993 -32.95 -4.25 35.79
N LYS A 994 -32.97 -5.06 34.72
CA LYS A 994 -33.75 -6.33 34.67
C LYS A 994 -33.28 -7.36 35.69
N LEU A 995 -31.99 -7.38 36.03
CA LEU A 995 -31.41 -8.24 37.06
C LEU A 995 -31.58 -7.71 38.50
N GLY A 996 -32.12 -6.49 38.67
CA GLY A 996 -32.30 -5.88 39.98
C GLY A 996 -31.05 -5.24 40.58
N LEU A 997 -30.11 -4.77 39.73
CA LEU A 997 -28.84 -4.16 40.10
C LEU A 997 -28.77 -2.67 39.69
N PRO A 998 -29.63 -1.78 40.24
CA PRO A 998 -29.77 -0.41 39.76
C PRO A 998 -28.54 0.47 39.99
N ASN A 999 -27.74 0.22 41.03
CA ASN A 999 -26.53 0.99 41.29
C ASN A 999 -25.48 0.78 40.20
N GLU A 1000 -25.29 -0.47 39.76
CA GLU A 1000 -24.37 -0.78 38.66
C GLU A 1000 -24.88 -0.25 37.32
N ALA A 1001 -26.19 -0.30 37.09
CA ALA A 1001 -26.82 0.29 35.90
C ALA A 1001 -26.57 1.80 35.81
N ASN A 1002 -26.79 2.53 36.91
CA ASN A 1002 -26.57 3.98 36.96
C ASN A 1002 -25.12 4.35 36.64
N ILE A 1003 -24.13 3.57 37.11
CA ILE A 1003 -22.72 3.78 36.77
C ILE A 1003 -22.49 3.73 35.25
N ARG A 1004 -23.13 2.79 34.54
CA ARG A 1004 -23.01 2.69 33.06
C ARG A 1004 -23.57 3.93 32.38
N PHE A 1005 -24.74 4.39 32.80
CA PHE A 1005 -25.40 5.57 32.24
C PHE A 1005 -24.64 6.87 32.55
N ASP A 1006 -24.13 7.03 33.77
CA ASP A 1006 -23.35 8.19 34.19
C ASP A 1006 -22.01 8.28 33.44
N LYS A 1007 -21.39 7.14 33.09
CA LYS A 1007 -20.20 7.13 32.22
C LYS A 1007 -20.49 7.70 30.84
N LEU A 1008 -21.60 7.32 30.21
CA LEU A 1008 -22.02 7.86 28.91
C LEU A 1008 -22.25 9.38 28.98
N ILE A 1009 -22.92 9.87 30.03
CA ILE A 1009 -23.15 11.30 30.23
C ILE A 1009 -21.82 12.03 30.43
N SER A 1010 -20.97 11.52 31.32
CA SER A 1010 -19.69 12.15 31.66
C SER A 1010 -18.77 12.27 30.45
N PHE A 1011 -18.74 11.24 29.60
CA PHE A 1011 -17.99 11.28 28.34
C PHE A 1011 -18.57 12.33 27.39
N GLY A 1012 -19.89 12.31 27.17
CA GLY A 1012 -20.58 13.25 26.30
C GLY A 1012 -20.37 14.72 26.70
N GLU A 1013 -20.48 15.04 27.99
CA GLU A 1013 -20.27 16.42 28.49
C GLU A 1013 -18.82 16.87 28.34
N LYS A 1014 -17.87 15.98 28.63
CA LYS A 1014 -16.44 16.28 28.59
C LYS A 1014 -15.93 16.54 27.17
N HIS A 1015 -16.38 15.74 26.21
CA HIS A 1015 -15.82 15.70 24.85
C HIS A 1015 -16.65 16.46 23.79
N LEU A 1016 -17.77 17.08 24.17
CA LEU A 1016 -18.68 17.76 23.23
C LEU A 1016 -18.02 18.87 22.40
N ASN A 1017 -17.05 19.59 23.00
CA ASN A 1017 -16.41 20.74 22.37
C ASN A 1017 -14.98 20.45 21.91
N ASP A 1018 -14.59 19.17 21.86
CA ASP A 1018 -13.26 18.78 21.41
C ASP A 1018 -13.12 18.94 19.90
N THR A 1019 -11.98 19.46 19.46
CA THR A 1019 -11.58 19.44 18.05
C THR A 1019 -10.92 18.11 17.74
N ILE A 1020 -11.54 17.32 16.87
CA ILE A 1020 -11.04 15.99 16.51
C ILE A 1020 -10.11 16.10 15.29
N LYS A 1021 -8.94 15.48 15.42
CA LYS A 1021 -7.98 15.28 14.33
C LYS A 1021 -7.79 13.79 14.11
N LEU A 1022 -7.42 13.42 12.88
CA LEU A 1022 -7.00 12.05 12.61
C LEU A 1022 -5.76 11.73 13.44
N ASP A 1023 -5.71 10.51 13.96
CA ASP A 1023 -4.56 10.02 14.71
C ASP A 1023 -3.30 10.10 13.84
N TYR A 1024 -2.19 10.53 14.45
CA TYR A 1024 -0.86 10.51 13.84
C TYR A 1024 -0.50 9.08 13.39
N PHE A 1025 -0.88 8.08 14.18
CA PHE A 1025 -0.58 6.67 13.92
C PHE A 1025 -1.73 5.88 13.28
N ALA A 1026 -2.64 6.56 12.59
CA ALA A 1026 -3.68 5.88 11.82
C ALA A 1026 -3.03 4.93 10.80
N VAL A 1027 -3.46 3.65 10.77
CA VAL A 1027 -2.89 2.63 9.86
C VAL A 1027 -3.78 2.39 8.64
N SER A 1028 -5.10 2.41 8.79
CA SER A 1028 -6.03 2.29 7.66
C SER A 1028 -7.26 3.17 7.90
N LEU A 1029 -7.64 3.92 6.88
CA LEU A 1029 -8.94 4.60 6.74
C LEU A 1029 -9.44 4.25 5.34
N PRO A 1030 -10.26 3.19 5.23
CA PRO A 1030 -10.53 2.51 3.96
C PRO A 1030 -11.71 3.11 3.22
N ASP A 1031 -12.44 4.02 3.86
CA ASP A 1031 -13.46 4.82 3.24
C ASP A 1031 -12.86 5.57 2.05
N LEU A 1032 -13.14 5.06 0.84
CA LEU A 1032 -12.82 5.68 -0.46
C LEU A 1032 -13.70 6.91 -0.72
N LEU A 1033 -13.91 7.73 0.30
CA LEU A 1033 -14.75 8.91 0.24
C LEU A 1033 -13.96 10.04 -0.43
N ILE A 1034 -14.51 10.53 -1.53
CA ILE A 1034 -13.98 11.70 -2.22
C ILE A 1034 -14.43 13.01 -1.55
N TRP A 1035 -15.53 12.98 -0.80
CA TRP A 1035 -16.07 14.13 -0.08
C TRP A 1035 -15.37 14.29 1.26
N GLU A 1036 -14.85 15.47 1.54
CA GLU A 1036 -14.23 15.75 2.84
C GLU A 1036 -15.25 15.67 3.98
N ASP A 1037 -14.82 15.09 5.11
CA ASP A 1037 -15.63 14.93 6.32
C ASP A 1037 -15.15 15.87 7.43
N ASP A 1038 -16.06 16.26 8.32
CA ASP A 1038 -15.75 17.03 9.53
C ASP A 1038 -15.88 16.13 10.78
N LEU A 1039 -14.73 15.62 11.23
CA LEU A 1039 -14.65 14.76 12.41
C LEU A 1039 -15.08 15.46 13.70
N THR A 1040 -14.90 16.78 13.78
CA THR A 1040 -15.35 17.57 14.95
C THR A 1040 -16.87 17.65 14.97
N PHE A 1041 -17.49 17.87 13.81
CA PHE A 1041 -18.94 17.83 13.68
C PHE A 1041 -19.52 16.44 14.01
N ARG A 1042 -18.91 15.37 13.48
CA ARG A 1042 -19.30 13.98 13.79
C ARG A 1042 -19.18 13.65 15.29
N ASN A 1043 -18.13 14.12 15.95
CA ASN A 1043 -17.95 13.92 17.39
C ASN A 1043 -19.04 14.63 18.20
N LYS A 1044 -19.45 15.84 17.82
CA LYS A 1044 -20.57 16.53 18.48
C LYS A 1044 -21.85 15.69 18.41
N ILE A 1045 -22.19 15.15 17.24
CA ILE A 1045 -23.36 14.28 17.06
C ILE A 1045 -23.25 13.05 17.98
N HIS A 1046 -22.08 12.41 18.01
CA HIS A 1046 -21.80 11.25 18.87
C HIS A 1046 -21.94 11.56 20.37
N CYS A 1047 -21.44 12.71 20.82
CA CYS A 1047 -21.59 13.17 22.21
C CYS A 1047 -23.06 13.43 22.57
N HIS A 1048 -23.82 14.08 21.69
CA HIS A 1048 -25.27 14.24 21.88
C HIS A 1048 -26.00 12.89 21.93
N TYR A 1049 -25.60 11.93 21.09
CA TYR A 1049 -26.14 10.57 21.14
C TYR A 1049 -25.86 9.88 22.49
N MET A 1050 -24.62 9.94 22.99
CA MET A 1050 -24.26 9.40 24.32
C MET A 1050 -25.05 10.05 25.46
N LEU A 1051 -25.19 11.39 25.43
CA LEU A 1051 -25.99 12.13 26.40
C LEU A 1051 -27.45 11.70 26.36
N GLY A 1052 -27.98 11.47 25.16
CA GLY A 1052 -29.30 10.91 24.92
C GLY A 1052 -29.48 9.56 25.61
N LEU A 1053 -28.60 8.60 25.31
CA LEU A 1053 -28.63 7.24 25.86
C LEU A 1053 -28.49 7.21 27.39
N GLY A 1054 -27.52 7.94 27.94
CA GLY A 1054 -27.31 7.98 29.39
C GLY A 1054 -28.48 8.60 30.15
N ASN A 1055 -29.05 9.71 29.65
CA ASN A 1055 -30.25 10.28 30.27
C ASN A 1055 -31.47 9.37 30.11
N TYR A 1056 -31.57 8.63 28.99
CA TYR A 1056 -32.64 7.66 28.79
C TYR A 1056 -32.57 6.54 29.83
N GLY A 1057 -31.38 5.98 30.06
CA GLY A 1057 -31.16 4.93 31.05
C GLY A 1057 -31.48 5.34 32.48
N LEU A 1058 -31.23 6.61 32.84
CA LEU A 1058 -31.59 7.19 34.14
C LEU A 1058 -33.08 7.57 34.28
N GLY A 1059 -33.90 7.34 33.25
CA GLY A 1059 -35.31 7.72 33.23
C GLY A 1059 -35.57 9.23 33.04
N LYS A 1060 -34.56 10.01 32.65
CA LYS A 1060 -34.66 11.47 32.41
C LYS A 1060 -35.12 11.74 30.97
N MET A 1061 -36.36 11.34 30.64
CA MET A 1061 -36.88 11.30 29.26
C MET A 1061 -36.82 12.63 28.51
N ASP A 1062 -37.15 13.76 29.15
CA ASP A 1062 -37.09 15.08 28.50
C ASP A 1062 -35.67 15.45 28.06
N LYS A 1063 -34.67 15.16 28.90
CA LYS A 1063 -33.26 15.42 28.57
C LYS A 1063 -32.78 14.50 27.46
N ALA A 1064 -33.12 13.21 27.55
CA ALA A 1064 -32.78 12.22 26.54
C ALA A 1064 -33.33 12.64 25.16
N LYS A 1065 -34.62 12.99 25.12
CA LYS A 1065 -35.30 13.47 23.91
C LYS A 1065 -34.64 14.72 23.33
N ASN A 1066 -34.32 15.71 24.15
CA ASN A 1066 -33.69 16.95 23.68
C ASN A 1066 -32.33 16.69 23.03
N HIS A 1067 -31.46 15.88 23.66
CA HIS A 1067 -30.15 15.57 23.08
C HIS A 1067 -30.25 14.73 21.80
N LEU A 1068 -31.16 13.77 21.73
CA LEU A 1068 -31.38 12.96 20.53
C LEU A 1068 -32.00 13.78 19.38
N LEU A 1069 -32.90 14.72 19.67
CA LEU A 1069 -33.44 15.64 18.66
C LEU A 1069 -32.37 16.59 18.12
N GLU A 1070 -31.49 17.10 18.99
CA GLU A 1070 -30.35 17.91 18.58
C GLU A 1070 -29.46 17.14 17.59
N ALA A 1071 -29.04 15.91 17.97
CA ALA A 1071 -28.24 15.05 17.10
C ALA A 1071 -28.95 14.74 15.77
N ALA A 1072 -30.26 14.47 15.80
CA ALA A 1072 -31.05 14.18 14.60
C ALA A 1072 -31.20 15.40 13.66
N THR A 1073 -31.19 16.61 14.23
CA THR A 1073 -31.25 17.86 13.45
C THR A 1073 -29.91 18.15 12.77
N MET A 1074 -28.81 17.74 13.41
CA MET A 1074 -27.46 17.87 12.87
C MET A 1074 -27.18 16.84 11.76
N ASP A 1075 -27.57 15.58 11.96
CA ASP A 1075 -27.43 14.52 10.96
C ASP A 1075 -28.63 13.57 11.01
N VAL A 1076 -29.49 13.69 10.00
CA VAL A 1076 -30.67 12.83 9.85
C VAL A 1076 -30.30 11.37 9.61
N ASN A 1077 -29.06 11.08 9.17
CA ASN A 1077 -28.62 9.75 8.80
C ASN A 1077 -28.12 8.90 9.98
N HIS A 1078 -27.96 9.48 11.18
CA HIS A 1078 -27.39 8.78 12.34
C HIS A 1078 -28.37 7.71 12.89
N GLN A 1079 -28.31 6.48 12.37
CA GLN A 1079 -29.25 5.39 12.67
C GLN A 1079 -29.43 5.12 14.17
N GLY A 1080 -28.34 5.17 14.96
CA GLY A 1080 -28.43 5.00 16.42
C GLY A 1080 -29.33 6.04 17.11
N VAL A 1081 -29.28 7.30 16.66
CA VAL A 1081 -30.14 8.37 17.18
C VAL A 1081 -31.58 8.11 16.77
N GLN A 1082 -31.81 7.72 15.51
CA GLN A 1082 -33.14 7.45 14.99
C GLN A 1082 -33.86 6.34 15.75
N VAL A 1083 -33.22 5.18 15.94
CA VAL A 1083 -33.88 4.03 16.59
C VAL A 1083 -34.21 4.30 18.06
N HIS A 1084 -33.33 5.02 18.78
CA HIS A 1084 -33.58 5.36 20.19
C HIS A 1084 -34.56 6.52 20.33
N LEU A 1085 -34.53 7.51 19.44
CA LEU A 1085 -35.52 8.60 19.42
C LEU A 1085 -36.91 8.09 19.08
N ALA A 1086 -37.05 7.20 18.09
CA ALA A 1086 -38.32 6.56 17.75
C ALA A 1086 -38.89 5.78 18.94
N THR A 1087 -38.03 5.11 19.71
CA THR A 1087 -38.44 4.41 20.94
C THR A 1087 -39.01 5.40 21.97
N ILE A 1088 -38.38 6.56 22.18
CA ILE A 1088 -38.87 7.59 23.12
C ILE A 1088 -40.17 8.26 22.65
N LEU A 1089 -40.35 8.43 21.34
CA LEU A 1089 -41.55 9.06 20.77
C LEU A 1089 -42.77 8.13 20.72
N ASN A 1090 -42.54 6.82 20.73
CA ASN A 1090 -43.57 5.77 20.73
C ASN A 1090 -43.91 5.23 22.14
N LEU A 1091 -43.19 5.68 23.18
CA LEU A 1091 -43.49 5.48 24.61
C LEU A 1091 -44.46 6.55 25.11
#